data_AF-A0A2R6MNT2-F1
#
_entry.id   AF-A0A2R6MNT2-F1
#
_cell.length_a   1.000
_cell.length_b   1.000
_cell.length_c   1.000
_cell.angle_alpha   90.00
_cell.angle_beta   90.00
_cell.angle_gamma   90.00
#
_symmetry.space_group_name_H-M   'P 1'
#
loop_
_entity.id
_entity.type
_entity.pdbx_description
1 polymer ?
#
loop_
_entity_poly.entity_id
_entity_poly.type
_entity_poly.pdbx_seq_one_letter_code
_entity_poly.pdbx_strand_id
1 'polypeptide(L)'
;MALRVQRRALLGTLGTLAVAGCRSRSSEATFVAPRAALIDDELALELHDLPGSREVEVTARTTVSFNDESTTWSASGSFVSSQEGVVSIHEDPPVKGDYSGVDPMGLFWAMTPESAENAFFPPTRHEVTLTAAVGGETVAETTIDRRLGVAGVGEQPLEEDLVGTLWTPPGEGSAPGVVLLHGSGGGELTSTARLLSSHGFVVVSLQYFGELDGLPDVLSAVPVEYAQRAIDLLRAHPRVTGSGVGVWGVSKGAELALVLASRDERVDAVLATSPSSLVWEGFDAEGYPTGTSSWTHGGDPVPYLPYPDYEAVPESADPFDQPRSFYEYSQLQATTEQVAAATIPVERVDGDILLFSGTDDRLWHSTSMGEQVINRLAAREHPHRSNHRAIEGAGHFFQLPFLPTFGTSGFGGYPLGGTPEANARASREHWPVALDLLADLDGEFEAEPPPVDADMEPGADGDGRSSRPTGLVAAVLLTGAVVLGAVLYALPRSADPPASENERAIESEVTRVEAVRYLQGALGHAVGSTLFLGGAGLVWLLGHDRVAYVSVAVAFLVSMNGLSIWAWDRLQSYFAARTPQREDTDDRRTLTANPLEADSRVELKAGAVMTAVFVALLVVGRLGLQLLGPRLFAFLCVGCLAAGNVAAVARAASGSSH
;
A
#
# COMPACT_ATOMS: atom_id res chain seq x y z
N MET A 1 19.44 -36.41 -24.87
CA MET A 1 20.68 -37.19 -25.04
C MET A 1 21.72 -36.56 -24.13
N ALA A 2 22.24 -37.35 -23.19
CA ALA A 2 22.85 -36.94 -21.93
C ALA A 2 24.16 -36.12 -22.04
N LEU A 3 24.50 -35.41 -20.96
CA LEU A 3 25.82 -35.12 -20.33
C LEU A 3 25.93 -33.63 -19.94
N ARG A 4 26.45 -33.20 -18.78
CA ARG A 4 26.84 -33.81 -17.51
C ARG A 4 27.07 -32.65 -16.52
N VAL A 5 26.62 -32.85 -15.29
CA VAL A 5 27.01 -32.16 -14.05
C VAL A 5 28.55 -32.06 -13.92
N GLN A 6 29.05 -30.90 -13.49
CA GLN A 6 30.36 -30.79 -12.84
C GLN A 6 30.29 -29.96 -11.56
N ARG A 7 30.28 -30.68 -10.43
CA ARG A 7 30.84 -30.25 -9.15
C ARG A 7 32.35 -30.12 -9.29
N ARG A 8 32.97 -29.07 -8.75
CA ARG A 8 34.39 -29.08 -8.37
C ARG A 8 34.55 -28.69 -6.91
N ALA A 9 35.15 -29.63 -6.19
CA ALA A 9 35.51 -29.55 -4.79
C ALA A 9 36.85 -28.83 -4.59
N LEU A 10 37.02 -28.37 -3.35
CA LEU A 10 38.24 -27.90 -2.72
C LEU A 10 39.50 -28.67 -3.13
N LEU A 11 40.58 -27.93 -3.37
CA LEU A 11 41.95 -28.41 -3.21
C LEU A 11 42.70 -27.40 -2.35
N GLY A 12 42.90 -27.79 -1.09
CA GLY A 12 43.71 -27.06 -0.13
C GLY A 12 45.20 -27.15 -0.47
N THR A 13 45.88 -26.02 -0.37
CA THR A 13 47.33 -25.94 -0.30
C THR A 13 47.74 -25.59 1.12
N LEU A 14 48.19 -26.61 1.85
CA LEU A 14 48.96 -26.50 3.08
C LEU A 14 50.34 -25.89 2.74
N GLY A 15 50.53 -24.61 3.06
CA GLY A 15 51.83 -23.97 3.13
C GLY A 15 52.20 -23.72 4.58
N THR A 16 53.02 -24.60 5.17
CA THR A 16 53.63 -24.40 6.48
C THR A 16 54.84 -23.48 6.35
N LEU A 17 54.78 -22.29 6.94
CA LEU A 17 55.95 -21.49 7.31
C LEU A 17 55.69 -20.84 8.67
N ALA A 18 56.12 -21.54 9.72
CA ALA A 18 56.29 -20.95 11.04
C ALA A 18 57.63 -20.21 11.06
N VAL A 19 57.59 -18.88 11.24
CA VAL A 19 58.66 -18.14 11.91
C VAL A 19 57.98 -17.17 12.87
N ALA A 20 58.22 -17.41 14.16
CA ALA A 20 57.88 -16.54 15.25
C ALA A 20 58.50 -15.15 15.03
N GLY A 21 57.63 -14.15 15.03
CA GLY A 21 58.01 -12.76 15.22
C GLY A 21 56.81 -12.06 15.81
N CYS A 22 56.90 -11.66 17.08
CA CYS A 22 56.04 -10.62 17.64
C CYS A 22 56.23 -9.37 16.78
N ARG A 23 55.42 -9.24 15.73
CA ARG A 23 55.17 -7.98 15.07
C ARG A 23 53.92 -7.44 15.75
N SER A 24 54.07 -6.35 16.47
CA SER A 24 52.98 -5.39 16.62
C SER A 24 52.58 -4.97 15.20
N ARG A 25 51.67 -5.71 14.57
CA ARG A 25 50.96 -5.22 13.40
C ARG A 25 50.01 -4.16 13.95
N SER A 26 50.37 -2.89 13.79
CA SER A 26 49.35 -1.89 13.54
C SER A 26 48.76 -2.23 12.17
N SER A 27 47.83 -3.18 12.14
CA SER A 27 46.97 -3.34 10.97
C SER A 27 46.01 -2.15 11.01
N GLU A 28 46.14 -1.26 10.03
CA GLU A 28 45.18 -0.18 9.85
C GLU A 28 43.85 -0.82 9.42
N ALA A 29 42.75 -0.47 10.11
CA ALA A 29 41.45 -1.01 9.78
C ALA A 29 41.14 -0.74 8.31
N THR A 30 40.48 -1.68 7.63
CA THR A 30 40.29 -1.62 6.18
C THR A 30 38.86 -2.00 5.80
N PHE A 31 38.25 -1.22 4.90
CA PHE A 31 37.00 -1.60 4.26
C PHE A 31 37.24 -2.61 3.13
N VAL A 32 36.46 -3.69 3.13
CA VAL A 32 36.24 -4.57 1.97
C VAL A 32 34.95 -4.13 1.33
N ALA A 33 35.08 -3.37 0.23
CA ALA A 33 33.97 -2.80 -0.53
C ALA A 33 34.37 -2.66 -2.01
N PRO A 34 33.41 -2.71 -2.96
CA PRO A 34 33.71 -2.38 -4.34
C PRO A 34 34.05 -0.90 -4.49
N ARG A 35 34.92 -0.56 -5.45
CA ARG A 35 35.22 0.84 -5.78
C ARG A 35 34.10 1.54 -6.53
N ALA A 36 33.27 0.77 -7.23
CA ALA A 36 32.13 1.27 -7.97
C ALA A 36 31.07 0.17 -8.10
N ALA A 37 29.82 0.56 -8.15
CA ALA A 37 28.66 -0.31 -8.33
C ALA A 37 27.50 0.51 -8.93
N LEU A 38 26.53 -0.16 -9.56
CA LEU A 38 25.30 0.51 -9.98
C LEU A 38 24.48 0.92 -8.76
N ILE A 39 23.63 1.94 -8.92
CA ILE A 39 22.80 2.45 -7.81
C ILE A 39 21.84 1.38 -7.24
N ASP A 40 21.48 0.39 -8.04
CA ASP A 40 20.60 -0.73 -7.70
C ASP A 40 21.36 -2.04 -7.39
N ASP A 41 22.70 -2.00 -7.31
CA ASP A 41 23.47 -3.11 -6.77
C ASP A 41 23.46 -3.06 -5.24
N GLU A 42 23.08 -4.16 -4.60
CA GLU A 42 23.29 -4.36 -3.16
C GLU A 42 24.79 -4.52 -2.86
N LEU A 43 25.25 -3.98 -1.74
CA LEU A 43 26.64 -3.98 -1.35
C LEU A 43 26.89 -4.87 -0.13
N ALA A 44 27.78 -5.85 -0.27
CA ALA A 44 28.36 -6.57 0.85
C ALA A 44 29.57 -5.78 1.38
N LEU A 45 29.38 -5.05 2.47
CA LEU A 45 30.41 -4.22 3.09
C LEU A 45 30.93 -4.88 4.36
N GLU A 46 32.25 -5.03 4.46
CA GLU A 46 32.91 -5.50 5.68
C GLU A 46 34.02 -4.55 6.10
N LEU A 47 34.29 -4.48 7.41
CA LEU A 47 35.46 -3.83 7.97
C LEU A 47 36.31 -4.88 8.67
N HIS A 48 37.61 -4.86 8.38
CA HIS A 48 38.59 -5.80 8.91
C HIS A 48 39.65 -5.07 9.73
N ASP A 49 40.46 -5.86 10.44
CA ASP A 49 41.62 -5.39 11.19
C ASP A 49 41.27 -4.37 12.30
N LEU A 50 40.03 -4.40 12.80
CA LEU A 50 39.56 -3.58 13.90
C LEU A 50 40.04 -4.12 15.26
N PRO A 51 40.12 -3.29 16.30
CA PRO A 51 40.23 -3.79 17.66
C PRO A 51 39.00 -4.67 17.99
N GLY A 52 39.22 -5.89 18.48
CA GLY A 52 38.13 -6.83 18.73
C GLY A 52 37.20 -6.42 19.88
N SER A 53 35.92 -6.79 19.76
CA SER A 53 34.86 -6.49 20.74
C SER A 53 34.76 -5.00 21.08
N ARG A 54 34.93 -4.14 20.08
CA ARG A 54 34.78 -2.69 20.21
C ARG A 54 33.62 -2.20 19.39
N GLU A 55 33.00 -1.14 19.91
CA GLU A 55 32.05 -0.35 19.13
C GLU A 55 32.80 0.41 18.04
N VAL A 56 32.27 0.33 16.82
CA VAL A 56 32.79 0.97 15.60
C VAL A 56 31.65 1.74 14.97
N GLU A 57 31.78 3.06 14.88
CA GLU A 57 30.84 3.90 14.15
C GLU A 57 31.21 3.91 12.68
N VAL A 58 30.28 3.55 11.81
CA VAL A 58 30.40 3.67 10.37
C VAL A 58 29.46 4.75 9.88
N THR A 59 29.99 5.75 9.20
CA THR A 59 29.22 6.85 8.61
C THR A 59 29.35 6.79 7.11
N ALA A 60 28.22 6.87 6.41
CA ALA A 60 28.15 7.07 4.97
C ALA A 60 27.78 8.53 4.69
N ARG A 61 28.51 9.17 3.78
CA ARG A 61 28.26 10.56 3.37
C ARG A 61 28.39 10.72 1.87
N THR A 62 27.51 11.52 1.28
CA THR A 62 27.58 11.95 -0.12
C THR A 62 27.13 13.41 -0.23
N THR A 63 27.57 14.10 -1.28
CA THR A 63 27.08 15.44 -1.62
C THR A 63 26.57 15.40 -3.05
N VAL A 64 25.31 15.76 -3.24
CA VAL A 64 24.67 15.81 -4.56
C VAL A 64 24.19 17.22 -4.85
N SER A 65 24.28 17.62 -6.12
CA SER A 65 23.79 18.91 -6.58
C SER A 65 22.58 18.71 -7.49
N PHE A 66 21.51 19.47 -7.23
CA PHE A 66 20.26 19.44 -7.98
C PHE A 66 19.64 20.84 -7.96
N ASN A 67 19.14 21.33 -9.10
CA ASN A 67 18.57 22.69 -9.24
C ASN A 67 19.48 23.80 -8.67
N ASP A 68 20.79 23.74 -8.96
CA ASP A 68 21.83 24.66 -8.46
C ASP A 68 22.03 24.65 -6.93
N GLU A 69 21.34 23.78 -6.19
CA GLU A 69 21.54 23.56 -4.77
C GLU A 69 22.39 22.32 -4.53
N SER A 70 23.35 22.42 -3.61
CA SER A 70 24.20 21.30 -3.21
C SER A 70 23.84 20.88 -1.79
N THR A 71 23.41 19.63 -1.63
CA THR A 71 23.01 19.07 -0.33
C THR A 71 23.92 17.92 0.03
N THR A 72 24.46 17.95 1.25
CA THR A 72 25.18 16.83 1.85
C THR A 72 24.19 15.94 2.57
N TRP A 73 24.31 14.65 2.33
CA TRP A 73 23.50 13.58 2.88
C TRP A 73 24.38 12.64 3.68
N SER A 74 23.90 12.21 4.84
CA SER A 74 24.64 11.25 5.66
C SER A 74 23.74 10.35 6.48
N ALA A 75 24.22 9.15 6.76
CA ALA A 75 23.70 8.25 7.78
C ALA A 75 24.84 7.60 8.54
N SER A 76 24.62 7.20 9.79
CA SER A 76 25.56 6.43 10.58
C SER A 76 24.92 5.21 11.25
N GLY A 77 25.77 4.22 11.52
CA GLY A 77 25.45 3.03 12.28
C GLY A 77 26.65 2.63 13.12
N SER A 78 26.45 2.37 14.41
CA SER A 78 27.48 1.82 15.28
C SER A 78 27.33 0.32 15.38
N PHE A 79 28.40 -0.42 15.16
CA PHE A 79 28.46 -1.88 15.18
C PHE A 79 29.43 -2.36 16.25
N VAL A 80 29.41 -3.65 16.58
CA VAL A 80 30.39 -4.24 17.50
C VAL A 80 31.26 -5.22 16.74
N SER A 81 32.57 -4.97 16.70
CA SER A 81 33.51 -5.87 16.05
C SER A 81 33.56 -7.24 16.75
N SER A 82 33.73 -8.29 15.95
CA SER A 82 34.00 -9.64 16.46
C SER A 82 35.29 -9.68 17.28
N GLN A 83 35.56 -10.79 17.98
CA GLN A 83 36.85 -10.97 18.67
C GLN A 83 38.04 -10.93 17.71
N GLU A 84 37.80 -11.27 16.44
CA GLU A 84 38.81 -11.26 15.36
C GLU A 84 38.97 -9.89 14.70
N GLY A 85 38.17 -8.88 15.12
CA GLY A 85 38.28 -7.53 14.59
C GLY A 85 37.55 -7.31 13.27
N VAL A 86 36.42 -8.00 13.07
CA VAL A 86 35.61 -7.90 11.85
C VAL A 86 34.22 -7.35 12.18
N VAL A 87 33.70 -6.48 11.32
CA VAL A 87 32.28 -6.07 11.28
C VAL A 87 31.77 -6.36 9.87
N SER A 88 30.67 -7.11 9.73
CA SER A 88 29.96 -7.31 8.47
C SER A 88 28.69 -6.49 8.48
N ILE A 89 28.60 -5.42 7.70
CA ILE A 89 27.39 -4.57 7.66
C ILE A 89 26.20 -5.33 7.05
N HIS A 90 26.48 -6.34 6.21
CA HIS A 90 25.45 -7.20 5.61
C HIS A 90 24.81 -8.16 6.61
N GLU A 91 25.53 -8.54 7.67
CA GLU A 91 25.09 -9.57 8.63
C GLU A 91 24.86 -9.03 10.05
N ASP A 92 25.61 -8.00 10.46
CA ASP A 92 25.58 -7.43 11.80
C ASP A 92 24.61 -6.24 11.86
N PRO A 93 23.61 -6.24 12.76
CA PRO A 93 22.77 -5.07 12.95
C PRO A 93 23.54 -3.97 13.70
N PRO A 94 23.29 -2.67 13.40
CA PRO A 94 23.83 -1.60 14.21
C PRO A 94 23.21 -1.63 15.61
N VAL A 95 24.01 -1.39 16.65
CA VAL A 95 23.55 -1.24 18.04
C VAL A 95 22.87 0.11 18.30
N LYS A 96 23.17 1.11 17.47
CA LYS A 96 22.52 2.43 17.38
C LYS A 96 22.86 3.08 16.04
N GLY A 97 22.05 4.01 15.59
CA GLY A 97 22.27 4.73 14.33
C GLY A 97 20.98 5.22 13.72
N ASP A 98 21.04 5.59 12.45
CA ASP A 98 19.91 6.12 11.68
C ASP A 98 18.98 5.02 11.12
N TYR A 99 19.38 3.75 11.25
CA TYR A 99 18.54 2.59 10.96
C TYR A 99 18.78 1.48 12.00
N SER A 100 17.94 0.44 11.96
CA SER A 100 18.02 -0.68 12.89
C SER A 100 17.76 -2.01 12.18
N GLY A 101 18.14 -3.12 12.82
CA GLY A 101 18.05 -4.45 12.21
C GLY A 101 19.17 -4.71 11.20
N VAL A 102 19.18 -5.91 10.61
CA VAL A 102 20.15 -6.27 9.58
C VAL A 102 19.63 -5.76 8.25
N ASP A 103 20.25 -4.69 7.73
CA ASP A 103 19.98 -4.16 6.41
C ASP A 103 21.29 -3.76 5.71
N PRO A 104 21.73 -4.52 4.69
CA PRO A 104 22.99 -4.25 3.97
C PRO A 104 23.10 -2.85 3.37
N MET A 105 21.95 -2.25 3.05
CA MET A 105 21.86 -0.93 2.42
C MET A 105 21.30 0.13 3.36
N GLY A 106 21.21 -0.18 4.67
CA GLY A 106 20.75 0.74 5.72
C GLY A 106 21.48 2.08 5.74
N LEU A 107 22.81 2.06 5.62
CA LEU A 107 23.63 3.27 5.56
C LEU A 107 23.39 4.15 4.30
N PHE A 108 22.72 3.62 3.27
CA PHE A 108 22.46 4.32 2.02
C PHE A 108 21.05 4.90 1.98
N TRP A 109 20.03 4.07 2.22
CA TRP A 109 18.65 4.55 2.17
C TRP A 109 18.31 5.46 3.36
N ALA A 110 18.96 5.28 4.52
CA ALA A 110 18.69 6.06 5.72
C ALA A 110 19.37 7.44 5.73
N MET A 111 20.11 7.82 4.68
CA MET A 111 20.76 9.11 4.66
C MET A 111 19.75 10.25 4.76
N THR A 112 20.07 11.22 5.60
CA THR A 112 19.29 12.44 5.80
C THR A 112 20.10 13.66 5.36
N PRO A 113 19.44 14.73 4.87
CA PRO A 113 20.12 15.94 4.44
C PRO A 113 20.60 16.76 5.65
N GLU A 114 21.81 17.33 5.59
CA GLU A 114 22.36 18.12 6.70
C GLU A 114 21.63 19.47 6.93
N SER A 115 20.89 19.99 5.95
CA SER A 115 20.35 21.37 6.02
C SER A 115 18.97 21.61 5.40
N ALA A 116 18.16 20.58 5.13
CA ALA A 116 16.87 20.77 4.46
C ALA A 116 15.78 19.83 4.98
N GLU A 117 14.70 20.39 5.54
CA GLU A 117 13.59 19.62 6.12
C GLU A 117 12.78 18.83 5.07
N ASN A 118 12.81 19.24 3.79
CA ASN A 118 12.04 18.62 2.70
C ASN A 118 12.91 18.28 1.48
N ALA A 119 14.16 17.84 1.70
CA ALA A 119 15.05 17.51 0.59
C ALA A 119 14.63 16.20 -0.10
N PHE A 120 14.70 16.19 -1.43
CA PHE A 120 14.58 14.99 -2.25
C PHE A 120 15.96 14.58 -2.77
N PHE A 121 16.28 13.28 -2.73
CA PHE A 121 17.54 12.79 -3.29
C PHE A 121 17.34 12.45 -4.77
N PRO A 122 17.98 13.18 -5.71
CA PRO A 122 17.79 12.90 -7.13
C PRO A 122 18.42 11.55 -7.52
N PRO A 123 17.79 10.77 -8.41
CA PRO A 123 18.35 9.51 -8.92
C PRO A 123 19.49 9.81 -9.90
N THR A 124 20.67 10.13 -9.36
CA THR A 124 21.87 10.53 -10.10
C THR A 124 23.10 9.71 -9.70
N ARG A 125 24.14 9.74 -10.53
CA ARG A 125 25.46 9.23 -10.16
C ARG A 125 26.00 10.04 -8.98
N HIS A 126 26.52 9.36 -7.97
CA HIS A 126 27.08 10.00 -6.78
C HIS A 126 28.19 9.15 -6.17
N GLU A 127 29.07 9.78 -5.38
CA GLU A 127 30.13 9.07 -4.66
C GLU A 127 29.78 9.03 -3.18
N VAL A 128 29.75 7.82 -2.59
CA VAL A 128 29.51 7.63 -1.17
C VAL A 128 30.85 7.39 -0.48
N THR A 129 31.22 8.29 0.42
CA THR A 129 32.38 8.10 1.31
C THR A 129 31.92 7.43 2.58
N LEU A 130 32.54 6.28 2.89
CA LEU A 130 32.35 5.53 4.11
C LEU A 130 33.54 5.78 5.04
N THR A 131 33.27 6.19 6.28
CA THR A 131 34.29 6.37 7.32
C THR A 131 34.00 5.48 8.51
N ALA A 132 35.01 4.78 9.02
CA ALA A 132 34.92 3.99 10.24
C ALA A 132 35.67 4.70 11.37
N ALA A 133 35.05 4.83 12.54
CA ALA A 133 35.65 5.46 13.71
C ALA A 133 35.57 4.56 14.96
N VAL A 134 36.66 4.51 15.73
CA VAL A 134 36.73 3.79 17.01
C VAL A 134 37.14 4.79 18.09
N GLY A 135 36.28 4.98 19.09
CA GLY A 135 36.54 5.97 20.15
C GLY A 135 36.60 7.42 19.65
N GLY A 136 35.94 7.72 18.52
CA GLY A 136 35.92 9.05 17.89
C GLY A 136 37.10 9.34 16.96
N GLU A 137 38.03 8.41 16.80
CA GLU A 137 39.13 8.53 15.83
C GLU A 137 38.82 7.70 14.58
N THR A 138 38.92 8.32 13.40
CA THR A 138 38.77 7.62 12.12
C THR A 138 39.90 6.62 11.94
N VAL A 139 39.55 5.35 11.76
CA VAL A 139 40.48 4.23 11.59
C VAL A 139 40.51 3.67 10.16
N ALA A 140 39.46 3.92 9.36
CA ALA A 140 39.39 3.51 7.96
C ALA A 140 38.51 4.48 7.17
N GLU A 141 38.77 4.62 5.87
CA GLU A 141 37.94 5.37 4.92
C GLU A 141 37.97 4.67 3.56
N THR A 142 36.84 4.68 2.85
CA THR A 142 36.77 4.30 1.44
C THR A 142 35.68 5.09 0.72
N THR A 143 35.74 5.16 -0.60
CA THR A 143 34.74 5.82 -1.42
C THR A 143 34.22 4.87 -2.50
N ILE A 144 32.90 4.84 -2.68
CA ILE A 144 32.20 4.01 -3.65
C ILE A 144 31.52 4.91 -4.69
N ASP A 145 31.88 4.75 -5.96
CA ASP A 145 31.21 5.39 -7.09
C ASP A 145 29.89 4.65 -7.41
N ARG A 146 28.75 5.26 -7.05
CA ARG A 146 27.40 4.75 -7.32
C ARG A 146 26.92 5.28 -8.66
N ARG A 147 26.82 4.40 -9.66
CA ARG A 147 26.59 4.75 -11.06
C ARG A 147 25.13 4.63 -11.44
N LEU A 148 24.62 5.65 -12.14
CA LEU A 148 23.36 5.58 -12.85
C LEU A 148 23.58 4.91 -14.21
N GLY A 149 23.59 3.58 -14.22
CA GLY A 149 23.74 2.75 -15.41
C GLY A 149 25.19 2.43 -15.84
N VAL A 150 25.32 1.46 -16.74
CA VAL A 150 26.61 0.98 -17.27
C VAL A 150 27.12 1.85 -18.43
N ALA A 151 28.40 1.72 -18.75
CA ALA A 151 28.98 2.38 -19.91
C ALA A 151 28.42 1.79 -21.22
N GLY A 152 28.14 2.65 -22.20
CA GLY A 152 27.70 2.23 -23.53
C GLY A 152 26.19 2.09 -23.71
N VAL A 153 25.38 2.47 -22.71
CA VAL A 153 23.94 2.69 -22.90
C VAL A 153 23.75 3.81 -23.92
N GLY A 154 22.97 3.55 -24.96
CA GLY A 154 22.61 4.55 -25.96
C GLY A 154 21.45 5.40 -25.49
N GLU A 155 21.48 6.69 -25.83
CA GLU A 155 20.48 7.69 -25.49
C GLU A 155 20.20 8.52 -26.74
N GLN A 156 18.95 8.52 -27.21
CA GLN A 156 18.53 9.18 -28.44
C GLN A 156 17.16 9.82 -28.25
N PRO A 157 16.96 11.11 -28.56
CA PRO A 157 15.62 11.69 -28.60
C PRO A 157 14.72 10.90 -29.56
N LEU A 158 13.42 10.81 -29.25
CA LEU A 158 12.45 10.18 -30.14
C LEU A 158 12.26 10.99 -31.43
N GLU A 159 11.94 10.28 -32.52
CA GLU A 159 11.56 10.85 -33.81
C GLU A 159 10.01 10.77 -34.00
N GLU A 160 9.50 11.21 -35.15
CA GLU A 160 8.08 11.01 -35.58
C GLU A 160 6.99 11.68 -34.70
N ASP A 161 7.22 12.95 -34.32
CA ASP A 161 6.28 13.75 -33.51
C ASP A 161 5.97 13.10 -32.14
N LEU A 162 6.91 12.31 -31.61
CA LEU A 162 6.95 11.87 -30.22
C LEU A 162 8.01 12.66 -29.47
N VAL A 163 7.72 12.95 -28.21
CA VAL A 163 8.62 13.63 -27.28
C VAL A 163 9.02 12.65 -26.19
N GLY A 164 10.32 12.56 -25.92
CA GLY A 164 10.92 11.64 -24.96
C GLY A 164 12.24 11.09 -25.47
N THR A 165 12.72 10.01 -24.87
CA THR A 165 14.02 9.42 -25.21
C THR A 165 13.92 7.91 -25.41
N LEU A 166 14.55 7.43 -26.48
CA LEU A 166 14.88 6.04 -26.72
C LEU A 166 16.23 5.70 -26.05
N TRP A 167 16.19 4.69 -25.20
CA TRP A 167 17.35 4.14 -24.52
C TRP A 167 17.61 2.73 -25.03
N THR A 168 18.88 2.42 -25.30
CA THR A 168 19.29 1.11 -25.82
C THR A 168 20.39 0.48 -24.97
N PRO A 169 20.37 -0.85 -24.79
CA PRO A 169 21.38 -1.51 -23.99
C PRO A 169 22.73 -1.53 -24.73
N PRO A 170 23.86 -1.64 -24.03
CA PRO A 170 25.17 -1.72 -24.68
C PRO A 170 25.28 -2.85 -25.70
N GLY A 171 26.03 -2.63 -26.77
CA GLY A 171 26.23 -3.60 -27.84
C GLY A 171 25.13 -3.55 -28.92
N GLU A 172 25.08 -4.58 -29.77
CA GLU A 172 24.21 -4.64 -30.96
C GLU A 172 23.11 -5.71 -30.85
N GLY A 173 23.02 -6.39 -29.71
CA GLY A 173 22.05 -7.46 -29.49
C GLY A 173 20.62 -6.94 -29.43
N SER A 174 19.66 -7.82 -29.75
CA SER A 174 18.24 -7.58 -29.55
C SER A 174 17.85 -7.81 -28.09
N ALA A 175 16.85 -7.08 -27.61
CA ALA A 175 16.42 -7.01 -26.22
C ALA A 175 14.90 -6.75 -26.13
N PRO A 176 14.23 -7.09 -25.01
CA PRO A 176 12.82 -6.78 -24.82
C PRO A 176 12.56 -5.26 -24.84
N GLY A 177 11.43 -4.87 -25.46
CA GLY A 177 11.02 -3.48 -25.59
C GLY A 177 10.10 -3.04 -24.45
N VAL A 178 10.33 -1.85 -23.88
CA VAL A 178 9.53 -1.31 -22.76
C VAL A 178 9.13 0.14 -23.01
N VAL A 179 7.85 0.47 -22.86
CA VAL A 179 7.36 1.85 -22.78
C VAL A 179 7.26 2.27 -21.31
N LEU A 180 7.93 3.35 -20.92
CA LEU A 180 7.78 3.97 -19.61
C LEU A 180 6.84 5.18 -19.66
N LEU A 181 5.92 5.24 -18.70
CA LEU A 181 4.92 6.29 -18.57
C LEU A 181 5.02 6.94 -17.18
N HIS A 182 5.35 8.23 -17.15
CA HIS A 182 5.50 9.02 -15.93
C HIS A 182 4.16 9.30 -15.22
N GLY A 183 4.21 9.90 -14.02
CA GLY A 183 3.01 10.28 -13.27
C GLY A 183 2.46 11.67 -13.62
N SER A 184 1.60 12.19 -12.74
CA SER A 184 1.00 13.53 -12.81
C SER A 184 1.99 14.69 -12.72
N GLY A 185 3.18 14.45 -12.17
CA GLY A 185 4.21 15.48 -12.03
C GLY A 185 4.74 16.03 -13.36
N GLY A 186 4.56 15.30 -14.47
CA GLY A 186 5.08 15.67 -15.77
C GLY A 186 6.60 15.53 -15.80
N GLY A 187 7.13 14.63 -16.62
CA GLY A 187 8.58 14.50 -16.75
C GLY A 187 9.04 13.10 -17.05
N GLU A 188 9.97 13.00 -17.98
CA GLU A 188 10.50 11.74 -18.45
C GLU A 188 11.21 10.97 -17.34
N LEU A 189 10.96 9.65 -17.25
CA LEU A 189 11.61 8.74 -16.29
C LEU A 189 13.02 8.31 -16.76
N THR A 190 13.87 9.28 -17.10
CA THR A 190 15.20 9.06 -17.72
C THR A 190 16.11 8.16 -16.89
N SER A 191 16.19 8.39 -15.57
CA SER A 191 17.02 7.58 -14.67
C SER A 191 16.58 6.11 -14.64
N THR A 192 15.27 5.86 -14.62
CA THR A 192 14.70 4.51 -14.68
C THR A 192 14.97 3.86 -16.03
N ALA A 193 14.75 4.59 -17.12
CA ALA A 193 14.98 4.09 -18.48
C ALA A 193 16.44 3.72 -18.74
N ARG A 194 17.37 4.56 -18.27
CA ARG A 194 18.80 4.32 -18.34
C ARG A 194 19.24 3.10 -17.54
N LEU A 195 18.65 2.88 -16.36
CA LEU A 195 18.97 1.73 -15.53
C LEU A 195 18.38 0.44 -16.11
N LEU A 196 17.13 0.46 -16.59
CA LEU A 196 16.55 -0.64 -17.35
C LEU A 196 17.41 -0.99 -18.58
N SER A 197 17.87 0.00 -19.33
CA SER A 197 18.77 -0.25 -20.48
C SER A 197 20.11 -0.84 -20.06
N SER A 198 20.56 -0.58 -18.82
CA SER A 198 21.74 -1.24 -18.26
C SER A 198 21.50 -2.72 -17.95
N HIS A 199 20.24 -3.11 -17.73
CA HIS A 199 19.77 -4.48 -17.54
C HIS A 199 19.30 -5.18 -18.81
N GLY A 200 19.55 -4.59 -19.98
CA GLY A 200 19.32 -5.27 -21.26
C GLY A 200 17.95 -5.03 -21.87
N PHE A 201 17.29 -3.90 -21.56
CA PHE A 201 16.02 -3.50 -22.19
C PHE A 201 16.22 -2.39 -23.24
N VAL A 202 15.42 -2.39 -24.30
CA VAL A 202 15.24 -1.21 -25.17
C VAL A 202 14.04 -0.44 -24.62
N VAL A 203 14.25 0.80 -24.21
CA VAL A 203 13.25 1.55 -23.45
C VAL A 203 12.87 2.84 -24.16
N VAL A 204 11.58 3.04 -24.40
CA VAL A 204 11.04 4.36 -24.75
C VAL A 204 10.50 4.98 -23.47
N SER A 205 11.11 6.07 -23.02
CA SER A 205 10.59 6.85 -21.91
C SER A 205 9.83 8.05 -22.48
N LEU A 206 8.50 7.94 -22.43
CA LEU A 206 7.60 8.80 -23.20
C LEU A 206 7.16 10.01 -22.37
N GLN A 207 7.29 11.19 -22.96
CA GLN A 207 6.63 12.39 -22.47
C GLN A 207 5.32 12.58 -23.25
N TYR A 208 4.21 12.79 -22.53
CA TYR A 208 2.88 12.86 -23.14
C TYR A 208 2.04 14.07 -22.73
N PHE A 209 2.56 14.91 -21.82
CA PHE A 209 2.07 16.27 -21.54
C PHE A 209 3.20 17.11 -20.91
N GLY A 210 3.02 18.43 -20.82
CA GLY A 210 3.96 19.38 -20.22
C GLY A 210 4.38 20.47 -21.22
N GLU A 211 5.08 21.50 -20.74
CA GLU A 211 5.51 22.68 -21.51
C GLU A 211 6.63 22.37 -22.53
N LEU A 212 6.34 21.50 -23.50
CA LEU A 212 7.25 21.08 -24.56
C LEU A 212 6.52 21.11 -25.91
N ASP A 213 7.21 21.58 -26.94
CA ASP A 213 6.66 21.69 -28.29
C ASP A 213 6.08 20.35 -28.77
N GLY A 214 4.82 20.36 -29.21
CA GLY A 214 4.13 19.18 -29.75
C GLY A 214 3.33 18.36 -28.73
N LEU A 215 3.33 18.74 -27.46
CA LEU A 215 2.52 18.11 -26.42
C LEU A 215 1.38 19.02 -25.94
N PRO A 216 0.31 18.45 -25.35
CA PRO A 216 -0.58 19.21 -24.49
C PRO A 216 0.19 19.76 -23.29
N ASP A 217 -0.04 21.03 -22.93
CA ASP A 217 0.64 21.68 -21.80
C ASP A 217 0.28 21.03 -20.44
N VAL A 218 -0.90 20.44 -20.35
CA VAL A 218 -1.50 19.91 -19.11
C VAL A 218 -1.99 18.48 -19.26
N LEU A 219 -2.22 17.78 -18.15
CA LEU A 219 -2.78 16.43 -18.16
C LEU A 219 -4.29 16.48 -18.40
N SER A 220 -4.69 16.72 -19.65
CA SER A 220 -6.10 16.74 -20.04
C SER A 220 -6.27 16.27 -21.48
N ALA A 221 -7.26 15.40 -21.70
CA ALA A 221 -7.64 14.89 -23.00
C ALA A 221 -6.48 14.28 -23.83
N VAL A 222 -5.46 13.73 -23.19
CA VAL A 222 -4.28 13.17 -23.87
C VAL A 222 -4.69 11.95 -24.70
N PRO A 223 -4.41 11.90 -26.02
CA PRO A 223 -4.80 10.76 -26.86
C PRO A 223 -4.06 9.48 -26.46
N VAL A 224 -4.79 8.39 -26.20
CA VAL A 224 -4.19 7.07 -25.95
C VAL A 224 -3.39 6.61 -27.17
N GLU A 225 -3.81 6.99 -28.38
CA GLU A 225 -3.10 6.75 -29.64
C GLU A 225 -1.69 7.35 -29.64
N TYR A 226 -1.45 8.41 -28.88
CA TYR A 226 -0.11 9.00 -28.75
C TYR A 226 0.85 8.00 -28.09
N ALA A 227 0.42 7.28 -27.05
CA ALA A 227 1.21 6.22 -26.42
C ALA A 227 1.29 4.95 -27.28
N GLN A 228 0.27 4.63 -28.09
CA GLN A 228 0.33 3.51 -29.04
C GLN A 228 1.43 3.70 -30.10
N ARG A 229 1.74 4.94 -30.49
CA ARG A 229 2.87 5.22 -31.40
C ARG A 229 4.23 4.90 -30.78
N ALA A 230 4.38 4.97 -29.45
CA ALA A 230 5.60 4.50 -28.78
C ALA A 230 5.76 2.98 -28.90
N ILE A 231 4.64 2.23 -28.87
CA ILE A 231 4.63 0.78 -29.15
C ILE A 231 5.02 0.52 -30.60
N ASP A 232 4.49 1.30 -31.56
CA ASP A 232 4.88 1.19 -32.98
C ASP A 232 6.39 1.38 -33.16
N LEU A 233 6.96 2.41 -32.53
CA LEU A 233 8.38 2.72 -32.58
C LEU A 233 9.23 1.57 -32.03
N LEU A 234 8.88 1.00 -30.87
CA LEU A 234 9.59 -0.14 -30.30
C LEU A 234 9.51 -1.36 -31.22
N ARG A 235 8.31 -1.72 -31.70
CA ARG A 235 8.14 -2.91 -32.56
C ARG A 235 8.83 -2.79 -33.91
N ALA A 236 9.00 -1.57 -34.42
CA ALA A 236 9.76 -1.31 -35.63
C ALA A 236 11.28 -1.27 -35.40
N HIS A 237 11.73 -1.13 -34.14
CA HIS A 237 13.13 -0.99 -33.82
C HIS A 237 13.89 -2.31 -34.01
N PRO A 238 15.00 -2.34 -34.78
CA PRO A 238 15.68 -3.59 -35.16
C PRO A 238 16.32 -4.35 -33.98
N ARG A 239 16.44 -3.69 -32.82
CA ARG A 239 16.97 -4.29 -31.59
C ARG A 239 15.88 -4.74 -30.61
N VAL A 240 14.59 -4.61 -30.94
CA VAL A 240 13.53 -5.13 -30.06
C VAL A 240 13.24 -6.60 -30.42
N THR A 241 13.20 -7.47 -29.41
CA THR A 241 12.77 -8.87 -29.55
C THR A 241 11.27 -9.02 -29.44
N GLY A 242 10.74 -10.17 -29.90
CA GLY A 242 9.34 -10.51 -29.72
C GLY A 242 8.40 -9.75 -30.65
N SER A 243 7.11 -10.05 -30.52
CA SER A 243 6.05 -9.35 -31.26
C SER A 243 5.27 -8.36 -30.42
N GLY A 244 5.39 -8.36 -29.10
CA GLY A 244 4.81 -7.37 -28.20
C GLY A 244 5.85 -6.68 -27.32
N VAL A 245 5.37 -5.86 -26.39
CA VAL A 245 6.19 -4.99 -25.54
C VAL A 245 5.69 -4.98 -24.10
N GLY A 246 6.57 -4.64 -23.17
CA GLY A 246 6.18 -4.28 -21.81
C GLY A 246 5.76 -2.82 -21.73
N VAL A 247 4.79 -2.50 -20.86
CA VAL A 247 4.43 -1.12 -20.51
C VAL A 247 4.55 -0.97 -19.00
N TRP A 248 5.38 -0.03 -18.54
CA TRP A 248 5.49 0.32 -17.14
C TRP A 248 5.03 1.75 -16.89
N GLY A 249 3.95 1.89 -16.14
CA GLY A 249 3.42 3.16 -15.68
C GLY A 249 3.54 3.38 -14.17
N VAL A 250 3.72 4.65 -13.76
CA VAL A 250 3.69 5.07 -12.35
C VAL A 250 2.56 6.07 -12.13
N SER A 251 1.73 5.86 -11.10
CA SER A 251 0.63 6.78 -10.72
C SER A 251 -0.33 7.03 -11.90
N LYS A 252 -0.48 8.27 -12.38
CA LYS A 252 -1.23 8.55 -13.63
C LYS A 252 -0.71 7.81 -14.86
N GLY A 253 0.58 7.54 -14.94
CA GLY A 253 1.14 6.66 -15.96
C GLY A 253 0.69 5.21 -15.80
N ALA A 254 0.46 4.74 -14.57
CA ALA A 254 -0.08 3.41 -14.29
C ALA A 254 -1.55 3.29 -14.74
N GLU A 255 -2.34 4.35 -14.54
CA GLU A 255 -3.68 4.48 -15.11
C GLU A 255 -3.64 4.42 -16.64
N LEU A 256 -2.76 5.22 -17.28
CA LEU A 256 -2.58 5.20 -18.73
C LEU A 256 -2.11 3.84 -19.24
N ALA A 257 -1.21 3.16 -18.53
CA ALA A 257 -0.70 1.83 -18.90
C ALA A 257 -1.84 0.79 -18.99
N LEU A 258 -2.74 0.77 -18.00
CA LEU A 258 -3.90 -0.13 -17.98
C LEU A 258 -4.94 0.26 -19.05
N VAL A 259 -5.16 1.57 -19.27
CA VAL A 259 -6.05 2.09 -20.33
C VAL A 259 -5.54 1.73 -21.73
N LEU A 260 -4.23 1.88 -21.94
CA LEU A 260 -3.53 1.55 -23.18
C LEU A 260 -3.60 0.04 -23.46
N ALA A 261 -3.19 -0.78 -22.50
CA ALA A 261 -3.12 -2.23 -22.66
C ALA A 261 -4.51 -2.88 -22.86
N SER A 262 -5.57 -2.31 -22.27
CA SER A 262 -6.96 -2.79 -22.50
C SER A 262 -7.49 -2.49 -23.92
N ARG A 263 -6.70 -1.81 -24.76
CA ARG A 263 -7.04 -1.39 -26.13
C ARG A 263 -5.99 -1.80 -27.16
N ASP A 264 -4.91 -2.46 -26.74
CA ASP A 264 -3.78 -2.78 -27.59
C ASP A 264 -3.23 -4.17 -27.25
N GLU A 265 -3.54 -5.15 -28.11
CA GLU A 265 -3.12 -6.56 -27.97
C GLU A 265 -1.60 -6.78 -28.11
N ARG A 266 -0.83 -5.73 -28.41
CA ARG A 266 0.62 -5.80 -28.55
C ARG A 266 1.35 -5.59 -27.22
N VAL A 267 0.62 -5.41 -26.13
CA VAL A 267 1.18 -5.25 -24.78
C VAL A 267 1.19 -6.61 -24.07
N ASP A 268 2.36 -7.24 -24.03
CA ASP A 268 2.55 -8.58 -23.45
C ASP A 268 2.61 -8.54 -21.91
N ALA A 269 3.02 -7.41 -21.33
CA ALA A 269 3.03 -7.22 -19.89
C ALA A 269 2.77 -5.75 -19.49
N VAL A 270 2.02 -5.57 -18.40
CA VAL A 270 1.79 -4.28 -17.74
C VAL A 270 2.36 -4.32 -16.34
N LEU A 271 3.25 -3.38 -16.06
CA LEU A 271 3.73 -3.07 -14.71
C LEU A 271 3.14 -1.73 -14.26
N ALA A 272 2.37 -1.74 -13.18
CA ALA A 272 1.66 -0.56 -12.71
C ALA A 272 1.99 -0.28 -11.24
N THR A 273 2.75 0.80 -11.01
CA THR A 273 3.16 1.23 -9.66
C THR A 273 2.21 2.32 -9.17
N SER A 274 1.67 2.14 -7.97
CA SER A 274 0.61 2.95 -7.39
C SER A 274 -0.59 3.09 -8.33
N PRO A 275 -1.21 1.98 -8.75
CA PRO A 275 -2.21 1.94 -9.84
C PRO A 275 -3.55 2.60 -9.47
N SER A 276 -4.37 2.84 -10.48
CA SER A 276 -5.80 3.11 -10.34
C SER A 276 -6.66 2.07 -11.05
N SER A 277 -7.82 1.72 -10.50
CA SER A 277 -8.85 0.89 -11.15
C SER A 277 -9.82 1.72 -11.99
N LEU A 278 -9.76 3.04 -11.87
CA LEU A 278 -10.67 4.00 -12.48
C LEU A 278 -9.87 4.96 -13.37
N VAL A 279 -10.50 5.42 -14.45
CA VAL A 279 -10.04 6.60 -15.17
C VAL A 279 -10.53 7.84 -14.45
N TRP A 280 -9.66 8.81 -14.21
CA TRP A 280 -10.08 10.07 -13.59
C TRP A 280 -10.00 11.24 -14.55
N GLU A 281 -10.71 12.29 -14.18
CA GLU A 281 -10.63 13.60 -14.82
C GLU A 281 -9.18 14.12 -14.89
N GLY A 282 -8.90 14.88 -15.95
CA GLY A 282 -7.63 15.57 -16.13
C GLY A 282 -7.56 16.85 -15.29
N PHE A 283 -6.35 17.32 -15.02
CA PHE A 283 -6.09 18.57 -14.29
C PHE A 283 -5.22 19.54 -15.10
N ASP A 284 -5.41 20.83 -14.88
CA ASP A 284 -4.59 21.89 -15.46
C ASP A 284 -3.25 22.07 -14.71
N ALA A 285 -2.45 23.05 -15.11
CA ALA A 285 -1.12 23.30 -14.53
C ALA A 285 -1.19 23.72 -13.06
N GLU A 286 -2.32 24.29 -12.65
CA GLU A 286 -2.62 24.71 -11.28
C GLU A 286 -3.25 23.59 -10.44
N GLY A 287 -3.52 22.43 -11.04
CA GLY A 287 -4.09 21.26 -10.38
C GLY A 287 -5.62 21.25 -10.33
N TYR A 288 -6.31 22.15 -11.04
CA TYR A 288 -7.76 22.19 -11.08
C TYR A 288 -8.36 21.23 -12.11
N PRO A 289 -9.55 20.66 -11.84
CA PRO A 289 -10.26 19.79 -12.78
C PRO A 289 -10.55 20.49 -14.11
N THR A 290 -10.29 19.81 -15.22
CA THR A 290 -10.45 20.38 -16.58
C THR A 290 -11.84 20.21 -17.19
N GLY A 291 -12.76 19.55 -16.51
CA GLY A 291 -14.10 19.21 -16.99
C GLY A 291 -14.12 18.03 -17.98
N THR A 292 -13.00 17.34 -18.19
CA THR A 292 -12.88 16.21 -19.13
C THR A 292 -11.89 15.16 -18.66
N SER A 293 -11.93 13.97 -19.28
CA SER A 293 -11.04 12.85 -18.97
C SER A 293 -9.57 13.22 -19.10
N SER A 294 -8.71 12.55 -18.31
CA SER A 294 -7.27 12.57 -18.53
C SER A 294 -6.91 12.08 -19.94
N TRP A 295 -7.71 11.16 -20.49
CA TRP A 295 -7.41 10.45 -21.74
C TRP A 295 -8.52 10.57 -22.78
N THR A 296 -8.14 10.60 -24.05
CA THR A 296 -9.07 10.47 -25.19
C THR A 296 -8.78 9.22 -26.01
N HIS A 297 -9.80 8.71 -26.69
CA HIS A 297 -9.68 7.64 -27.67
C HIS A 297 -10.55 7.99 -28.89
N GLY A 298 -9.96 8.03 -30.08
CA GLY A 298 -10.64 8.51 -31.29
C GLY A 298 -11.12 9.96 -31.21
N GLY A 299 -10.54 10.76 -30.30
CA GLY A 299 -10.97 12.14 -30.00
C GLY A 299 -12.10 12.26 -28.97
N ASP A 300 -12.74 11.14 -28.58
CA ASP A 300 -13.76 11.13 -27.53
C ASP A 300 -13.12 10.91 -26.15
N PRO A 301 -13.63 11.55 -25.07
CA PRO A 301 -13.15 11.27 -23.73
C PRO A 301 -13.31 9.80 -23.36
N VAL A 302 -12.25 9.17 -22.86
CA VAL A 302 -12.37 7.85 -22.21
C VAL A 302 -13.28 8.05 -20.98
N PRO A 303 -14.32 7.21 -20.78
CA PRO A 303 -15.20 7.33 -19.62
C PRO A 303 -14.40 7.44 -18.33
N TYR A 304 -14.73 8.42 -17.49
CA TYR A 304 -13.93 8.83 -16.35
C TYR A 304 -14.82 9.23 -15.17
N LEU A 305 -14.25 9.24 -13.98
CA LEU A 305 -14.89 9.77 -12.79
C LEU A 305 -14.49 11.25 -12.63
N PRO A 306 -15.48 12.16 -12.56
CA PRO A 306 -15.19 13.56 -12.32
C PRO A 306 -14.66 13.79 -10.90
N TYR A 307 -13.81 14.80 -10.75
CA TYR A 307 -13.40 15.30 -9.45
C TYR A 307 -14.58 15.98 -8.73
N PRO A 308 -14.59 16.02 -7.38
CA PRO A 308 -15.66 16.71 -6.69
C PRO A 308 -15.55 18.21 -6.96
N ASP A 309 -16.68 18.92 -6.88
CA ASP A 309 -16.67 20.38 -6.94
C ASP A 309 -15.77 20.93 -5.81
N TYR A 310 -14.68 21.59 -6.19
CA TYR A 310 -13.64 22.07 -5.26
C TYR A 310 -14.25 22.95 -4.16
N GLU A 311 -15.25 23.78 -4.48
CA GLU A 311 -15.91 24.66 -3.51
C GLU A 311 -16.79 23.89 -2.51
N ALA A 312 -17.17 22.66 -2.84
CA ALA A 312 -17.96 21.77 -2.00
C ALA A 312 -17.10 20.79 -1.18
N VAL A 313 -15.79 20.74 -1.40
CA VAL A 313 -14.86 19.90 -0.63
C VAL A 313 -14.62 20.55 0.74
N PRO A 314 -14.87 19.86 1.86
CA PRO A 314 -14.56 20.40 3.18
C PRO A 314 -13.06 20.53 3.36
N GLU A 315 -12.61 21.46 4.20
CA GLU A 315 -11.18 21.69 4.50
C GLU A 315 -10.45 20.42 4.99
N SER A 316 -11.19 19.49 5.60
CA SER A 316 -10.68 18.16 5.98
C SER A 316 -10.41 17.20 4.81
N ALA A 317 -10.60 17.64 3.58
CA ALA A 317 -10.38 16.89 2.35
C ALA A 317 -9.74 17.74 1.25
N ASP A 318 -9.06 18.82 1.65
CA ASP A 318 -8.29 19.66 0.72
C ASP A 318 -7.32 18.80 -0.10
N PRO A 319 -7.28 18.92 -1.43
CA PRO A 319 -6.48 18.05 -2.29
C PRO A 319 -4.96 18.26 -2.16
N PHE A 320 -4.50 19.37 -1.60
CA PHE A 320 -3.09 19.62 -1.36
C PHE A 320 -2.65 19.03 -0.01
N ASP A 321 -3.50 19.13 1.02
CA ASP A 321 -3.20 18.62 2.36
C ASP A 321 -3.64 17.16 2.60
N GLN A 322 -4.72 16.74 1.95
CA GLN A 322 -5.36 15.41 2.06
C GLN A 322 -5.85 14.90 0.69
N PRO A 323 -4.96 14.77 -0.32
CA PRO A 323 -5.31 14.36 -1.69
C PRO A 323 -6.12 13.07 -1.73
N ARG A 324 -5.80 12.09 -0.89
CA ARG A 324 -6.56 10.84 -0.81
C ARG A 324 -8.06 11.05 -0.57
N SER A 325 -8.41 11.97 0.34
CA SER A 325 -9.80 12.29 0.66
C SER A 325 -10.51 12.91 -0.56
N PHE A 326 -9.82 13.69 -1.38
CA PHE A 326 -10.39 14.26 -2.61
C PHE A 326 -10.88 13.17 -3.57
N TYR A 327 -10.08 12.12 -3.79
CA TYR A 327 -10.48 10.95 -4.59
C TYR A 327 -11.58 10.11 -3.93
N GLU A 328 -11.63 10.04 -2.59
CA GLU A 328 -12.74 9.39 -1.86
C GLU A 328 -14.06 10.15 -2.09
N TYR A 329 -14.04 11.48 -2.00
CA TYR A 329 -15.22 12.31 -2.20
C TYR A 329 -15.80 12.17 -3.62
N SER A 330 -14.96 12.13 -4.66
CA SER A 330 -15.40 11.79 -6.02
C SER A 330 -16.19 10.48 -6.07
N GLN A 331 -15.66 9.42 -5.44
CA GLN A 331 -16.31 8.12 -5.44
C GLN A 331 -17.59 8.08 -4.62
N LEU A 332 -17.65 8.83 -3.52
CA LEU A 332 -18.85 8.95 -2.69
C LEU A 332 -19.98 9.71 -3.38
N GLN A 333 -19.63 10.67 -4.26
CA GLN A 333 -20.60 11.46 -5.03
C GLN A 333 -21.03 10.77 -6.34
N ALA A 334 -20.22 9.84 -6.85
CA ALA A 334 -20.50 9.14 -8.08
C ALA A 334 -21.62 8.10 -7.94
N THR A 335 -22.44 7.96 -8.98
CA THR A 335 -23.38 6.84 -9.08
C THR A 335 -22.66 5.54 -9.42
N THR A 336 -23.30 4.41 -9.13
CA THR A 336 -22.80 3.09 -9.54
C THR A 336 -22.53 3.02 -11.04
N GLU A 337 -23.38 3.63 -11.87
CA GLU A 337 -23.19 3.67 -13.32
C GLU A 337 -21.96 4.49 -13.72
N GLN A 338 -21.69 5.62 -13.06
CA GLN A 338 -20.51 6.44 -13.32
C GLN A 338 -19.23 5.69 -12.95
N VAL A 339 -19.20 5.05 -11.78
CA VAL A 339 -18.06 4.21 -11.34
C VAL A 339 -17.86 3.04 -12.31
N ALA A 340 -18.93 2.35 -12.69
CA ALA A 340 -18.87 1.24 -13.64
C ALA A 340 -18.37 1.67 -15.02
N ALA A 341 -18.77 2.86 -15.50
CA ALA A 341 -18.29 3.41 -16.76
C ALA A 341 -16.81 3.81 -16.70
N ALA A 342 -16.38 4.45 -15.61
CA ALA A 342 -15.00 4.88 -15.39
C ALA A 342 -14.03 3.72 -15.07
N THR A 343 -14.54 2.55 -14.70
CA THR A 343 -13.71 1.36 -14.40
C THR A 343 -12.93 0.94 -15.63
N ILE A 344 -11.60 0.84 -15.49
CA ILE A 344 -10.73 0.41 -16.57
C ILE A 344 -11.03 -1.06 -16.91
N PRO A 345 -11.29 -1.42 -18.17
CA PRO A 345 -11.65 -2.79 -18.57
C PRO A 345 -10.40 -3.67 -18.68
N VAL A 346 -9.70 -3.86 -17.55
CA VAL A 346 -8.44 -4.62 -17.43
C VAL A 346 -8.55 -6.08 -17.88
N GLU A 347 -9.75 -6.67 -17.87
CA GLU A 347 -10.01 -8.01 -18.40
C GLU A 347 -9.84 -8.12 -19.92
N ARG A 348 -9.63 -6.99 -20.61
CA ARG A 348 -9.35 -6.95 -22.06
C ARG A 348 -7.87 -6.88 -22.38
N VAL A 349 -7.01 -6.77 -21.37
CA VAL A 349 -5.55 -6.79 -21.58
C VAL A 349 -5.16 -8.17 -22.08
N ASP A 350 -4.35 -8.26 -23.13
CA ASP A 350 -3.88 -9.56 -23.66
C ASP A 350 -2.45 -9.87 -23.20
N GLY A 351 -2.18 -9.63 -21.92
CA GLY A 351 -0.87 -9.80 -21.32
C GLY A 351 -0.90 -9.89 -19.81
N ASP A 352 0.28 -10.11 -19.23
CA ASP A 352 0.47 -10.21 -17.79
C ASP A 352 0.28 -8.86 -17.10
N ILE A 353 -0.23 -8.86 -15.87
CA ILE A 353 -0.45 -7.64 -15.09
C ILE A 353 0.19 -7.78 -13.71
N LEU A 354 1.19 -6.94 -13.42
CA LEU A 354 1.80 -6.84 -12.10
C LEU A 354 1.58 -5.44 -11.52
N LEU A 355 1.00 -5.41 -10.32
CA LEU A 355 0.70 -4.19 -9.60
C LEU A 355 1.57 -4.07 -8.35
N PHE A 356 2.08 -2.86 -8.08
CA PHE A 356 2.71 -2.51 -6.81
C PHE A 356 1.96 -1.34 -6.17
N SER A 357 1.70 -1.41 -4.87
CA SER A 357 1.09 -0.30 -4.12
C SER A 357 1.63 -0.22 -2.70
N GLY A 358 1.54 0.97 -2.11
CA GLY A 358 1.81 1.18 -0.69
C GLY A 358 0.51 1.15 0.13
N THR A 359 0.51 0.47 1.29
CA THR A 359 -0.69 0.44 2.14
C THR A 359 -0.94 1.78 2.87
N ASP A 360 0.09 2.62 2.98
CA ASP A 360 0.01 4.00 3.47
C ASP A 360 0.11 5.03 2.34
N ASP A 361 -0.32 4.71 1.12
CA ASP A 361 -0.47 5.71 0.05
C ASP A 361 -1.42 6.82 0.51
N ARG A 362 -0.89 8.05 0.55
CA ARG A 362 -1.61 9.27 0.97
C ARG A 362 -2.09 10.13 -0.20
N LEU A 363 -1.72 9.78 -1.43
CA LEU A 363 -2.19 10.49 -2.63
C LEU A 363 -3.53 9.93 -3.12
N TRP A 364 -3.64 8.60 -3.23
CA TRP A 364 -4.89 7.92 -3.57
C TRP A 364 -4.93 6.48 -3.04
N HIS A 365 -6.06 5.79 -3.18
CA HIS A 365 -6.25 4.44 -2.66
C HIS A 365 -5.60 3.35 -3.53
N SER A 366 -4.32 3.47 -3.87
CA SER A 366 -3.66 2.56 -4.83
C SER A 366 -3.75 1.08 -4.43
N THR A 367 -3.67 0.74 -3.15
CA THR A 367 -3.83 -0.64 -2.67
C THR A 367 -5.25 -1.17 -2.93
N SER A 368 -6.29 -0.45 -2.52
CA SER A 368 -7.67 -0.90 -2.77
C SER A 368 -8.01 -0.91 -4.26
N MET A 369 -7.48 0.05 -5.03
CA MET A 369 -7.64 0.08 -6.48
C MET A 369 -6.91 -1.10 -7.16
N GLY A 370 -5.72 -1.46 -6.70
CA GLY A 370 -5.01 -2.65 -7.16
C GLY A 370 -5.77 -3.95 -6.86
N GLU A 371 -6.34 -4.07 -5.67
CA GLU A 371 -7.22 -5.21 -5.31
C GLU A 371 -8.45 -5.28 -6.21
N GLN A 372 -9.06 -4.14 -6.55
CA GLN A 372 -10.20 -4.09 -7.48
C GLN A 372 -9.81 -4.59 -8.88
N VAL A 373 -8.62 -4.25 -9.37
CA VAL A 373 -8.07 -4.75 -10.64
C VAL A 373 -7.93 -6.27 -10.57
N ILE A 374 -7.25 -6.83 -9.57
CA ILE A 374 -7.05 -8.28 -9.44
C ILE A 374 -8.38 -9.03 -9.29
N ASN A 375 -9.29 -8.52 -8.46
CA ASN A 375 -10.62 -9.12 -8.27
C ASN A 375 -11.41 -9.15 -9.58
N ARG A 376 -11.29 -8.11 -10.41
CA ARG A 376 -11.93 -8.05 -11.72
C ARG A 376 -11.34 -9.05 -12.70
N LEU A 377 -10.00 -9.15 -12.77
CA LEU A 377 -9.29 -10.12 -13.60
C LEU A 377 -9.70 -11.56 -13.23
N ALA A 378 -9.72 -11.87 -11.93
CA ALA A 378 -10.15 -13.18 -11.43
C ALA A 378 -11.63 -13.47 -11.75
N ALA A 379 -12.53 -12.49 -11.55
CA ALA A 379 -13.96 -12.65 -11.84
C ALA A 379 -14.28 -12.80 -13.35
N ARG A 380 -13.34 -12.43 -14.22
CA ARG A 380 -13.46 -12.53 -15.68
C ARG A 380 -12.59 -13.64 -16.27
N GLU A 381 -11.99 -14.47 -15.42
CA GLU A 381 -11.13 -15.60 -15.83
C GLU A 381 -10.02 -15.15 -16.78
N HIS A 382 -9.33 -14.06 -16.43
CA HIS A 382 -8.21 -13.52 -17.21
C HIS A 382 -7.19 -14.62 -17.54
N PRO A 383 -6.82 -14.80 -18.82
CA PRO A 383 -6.03 -15.95 -19.23
C PRO A 383 -4.53 -15.82 -18.89
N HIS A 384 -4.07 -14.60 -18.63
CA HIS A 384 -2.66 -14.29 -18.34
C HIS A 384 -2.41 -14.14 -16.84
N ARG A 385 -1.14 -14.04 -16.45
CA ARG A 385 -0.76 -13.93 -15.04
C ARG A 385 -1.14 -12.56 -14.51
N SER A 386 -1.68 -12.52 -13.30
CA SER A 386 -1.99 -11.27 -12.62
C SER A 386 -1.61 -11.35 -11.15
N ASN A 387 -0.88 -10.35 -10.65
CA ASN A 387 -0.51 -10.28 -9.24
C ASN A 387 -0.50 -8.83 -8.74
N HIS A 388 -0.76 -8.65 -7.45
CA HIS A 388 -0.69 -7.37 -6.76
C HIS A 388 0.14 -7.52 -5.49
N ARG A 389 1.22 -6.76 -5.42
CA ARG A 389 2.11 -6.68 -4.27
C ARG A 389 1.87 -5.37 -3.52
N ALA A 390 1.03 -5.45 -2.49
CA ALA A 390 0.82 -4.36 -1.54
C ALA A 390 1.93 -4.37 -0.48
N ILE A 391 2.78 -3.34 -0.48
CA ILE A 391 3.92 -3.23 0.42
C ILE A 391 3.50 -2.48 1.67
N GLU A 392 3.55 -3.18 2.80
CA GLU A 392 3.04 -2.66 4.07
C GLU A 392 3.79 -1.39 4.51
N GLY A 393 3.03 -0.36 4.87
CA GLY A 393 3.55 0.92 5.37
C GLY A 393 4.28 1.77 4.32
N ALA A 394 4.37 1.34 3.05
CA ALA A 394 4.91 2.16 1.98
C ALA A 394 3.89 3.19 1.49
N GLY A 395 4.39 4.28 0.93
CA GLY A 395 3.59 5.37 0.36
C GLY A 395 3.32 5.23 -1.14
N HIS A 396 3.02 6.36 -1.77
CA HIS A 396 2.71 6.47 -3.19
C HIS A 396 3.93 6.35 -4.11
N PHE A 397 5.11 6.74 -3.63
CA PHE A 397 6.30 6.89 -4.48
C PHE A 397 7.34 5.80 -4.24
N PHE A 398 7.64 5.06 -5.32
CA PHE A 398 8.62 3.99 -5.36
C PHE A 398 9.77 4.47 -6.23
N GLN A 399 10.93 4.70 -5.63
CA GLN A 399 12.11 5.17 -6.36
C GLN A 399 13.04 4.01 -6.74
N LEU A 400 14.15 4.32 -7.41
CA LEU A 400 15.20 3.33 -7.67
C LEU A 400 15.78 2.83 -6.34
N PRO A 401 16.16 1.53 -6.24
CA PRO A 401 16.65 0.94 -5.00
C PRO A 401 17.82 1.70 -4.38
N PHE A 402 17.91 1.62 -3.05
CA PHE A 402 19.07 2.02 -2.24
C PHE A 402 19.42 3.51 -2.23
N LEU A 403 18.62 4.35 -2.88
CA LEU A 403 18.72 5.80 -2.75
C LEU A 403 18.16 6.25 -1.39
N PRO A 404 18.64 7.38 -0.84
CA PRO A 404 18.08 7.99 0.36
C PRO A 404 16.57 8.21 0.26
N THR A 405 15.81 7.82 1.30
CA THR A 405 14.34 7.86 1.29
C THR A 405 13.72 8.93 2.18
N PHE A 406 14.53 9.77 2.83
CA PHE A 406 14.05 10.82 3.75
C PHE A 406 12.90 11.67 3.18
N GLY A 407 13.04 12.13 1.92
CA GLY A 407 12.03 12.97 1.24
C GLY A 407 11.01 12.22 0.38
N THR A 408 10.80 10.91 0.61
CA THR A 408 9.87 10.12 -0.23
C THR A 408 8.44 10.09 0.30
N SER A 409 8.24 10.46 1.57
CA SER A 409 6.91 10.50 2.21
C SER A 409 6.08 11.71 1.82
N GLY A 410 6.68 12.70 1.17
CA GLY A 410 6.00 13.85 0.61
C GLY A 410 6.87 14.56 -0.42
N PHE A 411 6.26 15.11 -1.46
CA PHE A 411 6.96 15.80 -2.54
C PHE A 411 6.16 17.00 -3.03
N GLY A 412 6.84 18.16 -3.20
CA GLY A 412 6.19 19.37 -3.69
C GLY A 412 5.03 19.86 -2.81
N GLY A 413 5.02 19.54 -1.52
CA GLY A 413 3.93 19.86 -0.59
C GLY A 413 2.86 18.78 -0.45
N TYR A 414 2.82 17.79 -1.35
CA TYR A 414 1.84 16.71 -1.28
C TYR A 414 2.27 15.59 -0.33
N PRO A 415 1.38 15.07 0.53
CA PRO A 415 1.64 13.87 1.29
C PRO A 415 1.56 12.65 0.36
N LEU A 416 2.68 11.93 0.24
CA LEU A 416 2.76 10.68 -0.52
C LEU A 416 2.65 9.46 0.40
N GLY A 417 2.97 9.64 1.68
CA GLY A 417 2.82 8.63 2.71
C GLY A 417 4.00 7.67 2.85
N GLY A 418 3.85 6.74 3.78
CA GLY A 418 4.87 5.78 4.17
C GLY A 418 6.02 6.37 4.99
N THR A 419 6.83 5.49 5.58
CA THR A 419 8.06 5.88 6.29
C THR A 419 9.29 5.72 5.39
N PRO A 420 10.41 6.42 5.65
CA PRO A 420 11.64 6.22 4.89
C PRO A 420 12.07 4.74 4.78
N GLU A 421 11.94 3.97 5.87
CA GLU A 421 12.24 2.54 5.91
C GLU A 421 11.29 1.72 5.02
N ALA A 422 9.98 1.97 5.11
CA ALA A 422 9.00 1.25 4.31
C ALA A 422 9.11 1.58 2.82
N ASN A 423 9.40 2.84 2.47
CA ASN A 423 9.65 3.26 1.10
C ASN A 423 10.98 2.71 0.56
N ALA A 424 12.00 2.54 1.41
CA ALA A 424 13.25 1.88 1.04
C ALA A 424 13.03 0.40 0.72
N ARG A 425 12.27 -0.29 1.58
CA ARG A 425 11.83 -1.67 1.34
C ARG A 425 11.04 -1.77 0.04
N ALA A 426 10.08 -0.88 -0.18
CA ALA A 426 9.28 -0.86 -1.39
C ALA A 426 10.15 -0.67 -2.65
N SER A 427 11.11 0.24 -2.59
CA SER A 427 12.07 0.49 -3.67
C SER A 427 12.94 -0.76 -3.95
N ARG A 428 13.42 -1.44 -2.90
CA ARG A 428 14.22 -2.68 -3.00
C ARG A 428 13.43 -3.87 -3.54
N GLU A 429 12.18 -4.05 -3.11
CA GLU A 429 11.39 -5.24 -3.44
C GLU A 429 10.75 -5.18 -4.83
N HIS A 430 10.31 -4.00 -5.29
CA HIS A 430 9.62 -3.93 -6.58
C HIS A 430 10.58 -4.08 -7.77
N TRP A 431 11.81 -3.57 -7.64
CA TRP A 431 12.76 -3.46 -8.75
C TRP A 431 13.15 -4.81 -9.38
N PRO A 432 13.67 -5.81 -8.64
CA PRO A 432 14.06 -7.08 -9.25
C PRO A 432 12.88 -7.80 -9.90
N VAL A 433 11.69 -7.72 -9.29
CA VAL A 433 10.46 -8.33 -9.81
C VAL A 433 10.00 -7.64 -11.10
N ALA A 434 10.16 -6.32 -11.19
CA ALA A 434 9.92 -5.57 -12.41
C ALA A 434 10.87 -6.00 -13.53
N LEU A 435 12.17 -6.18 -13.23
CA LEU A 435 13.14 -6.68 -14.20
C LEU A 435 12.77 -8.10 -14.67
N ASP A 436 12.39 -8.99 -13.76
CA ASP A 436 12.03 -10.37 -14.09
C ASP A 436 10.79 -10.44 -15.01
N LEU A 437 9.74 -9.68 -14.70
CA LEU A 437 8.54 -9.61 -15.55
C LEU A 437 8.89 -9.10 -16.96
N LEU A 438 9.67 -8.03 -17.06
CA LEU A 438 10.03 -7.41 -18.34
C LEU A 438 11.03 -8.25 -19.13
N ALA A 439 11.84 -9.10 -18.47
CA ALA A 439 12.73 -10.04 -19.15
C ALA A 439 11.97 -11.23 -19.75
N ASP A 440 10.82 -11.57 -19.18
CA ASP A 440 10.00 -12.74 -19.53
C ASP A 440 8.81 -12.41 -20.45
N LEU A 441 8.90 -11.35 -21.28
CA LEU A 441 7.82 -11.02 -22.23
C LEU A 441 7.51 -12.18 -23.20
N ASP A 442 8.47 -13.07 -23.44
CA ASP A 442 8.34 -14.22 -24.33
C ASP A 442 8.15 -15.57 -23.58
N GLY A 443 8.02 -15.60 -22.24
CA GLY A 443 8.07 -16.84 -21.46
C GLY A 443 6.94 -17.05 -20.41
N GLU A 444 6.74 -18.32 -20.06
CA GLU A 444 5.79 -18.78 -19.03
C GLU A 444 6.52 -18.89 -17.67
N PHE A 445 6.77 -17.79 -16.96
CA PHE A 445 7.27 -17.85 -15.56
C PHE A 445 6.21 -18.39 -14.57
N GLU A 446 6.61 -19.39 -13.78
CA GLU A 446 5.85 -19.99 -12.68
C GLU A 446 5.73 -18.99 -11.53
N ALA A 447 4.51 -18.55 -11.21
CA ALA A 447 4.27 -17.72 -10.05
C ALA A 447 4.61 -18.49 -8.76
N GLU A 448 5.58 -17.99 -8.00
CA GLU A 448 5.69 -18.40 -6.59
C GLU A 448 4.43 -17.93 -5.84
N PRO A 449 3.78 -18.81 -5.06
CA PRO A 449 2.66 -18.42 -4.22
C PRO A 449 3.13 -17.41 -3.17
N PRO A 450 2.22 -16.57 -2.64
CA PRO A 450 2.56 -15.62 -1.59
C PRO A 450 3.24 -16.34 -0.42
N PRO A 451 4.25 -15.72 0.25
CA PRO A 451 4.90 -16.34 1.39
C PRO A 451 3.84 -16.64 2.45
N VAL A 452 3.63 -17.93 2.69
CA VAL A 452 2.92 -18.41 3.87
C VAL A 452 3.91 -18.27 5.00
N ASP A 453 3.57 -17.49 6.03
CA ASP A 453 4.29 -17.45 7.30
C ASP A 453 4.34 -18.87 7.89
N ALA A 454 5.40 -19.60 7.54
CA ALA A 454 5.68 -20.94 8.00
C ALA A 454 6.77 -20.85 9.06
N ASP A 455 6.41 -20.34 10.24
CA ASP A 455 7.07 -20.71 11.48
C ASP A 455 6.10 -20.50 12.64
N MET A 456 5.55 -21.60 13.14
CA MET A 456 5.21 -21.84 14.54
C MET A 456 4.64 -23.27 14.66
N GLU A 457 5.53 -24.28 14.68
CA GLU A 457 5.19 -25.55 15.32
C GLU A 457 5.19 -25.36 16.85
N PRO A 458 4.15 -25.77 17.58
CA PRO A 458 4.18 -25.76 19.03
C PRO A 458 4.78 -27.07 19.56
N GLY A 459 5.91 -26.94 20.25
CA GLY A 459 6.50 -28.00 21.07
C GLY A 459 5.59 -28.44 22.23
N ALA A 460 5.65 -29.73 22.51
CA ALA A 460 4.88 -30.42 23.53
C ALA A 460 5.35 -30.16 24.98
N ASP A 461 4.42 -30.48 25.89
CA ASP A 461 4.53 -30.76 27.33
C ASP A 461 4.40 -29.61 28.35
N GLY A 462 3.40 -29.78 29.22
CA GLY A 462 3.17 -28.97 30.41
C GLY A 462 1.82 -29.23 31.08
N ASP A 463 1.67 -30.38 31.73
CA ASP A 463 0.51 -30.80 32.53
C ASP A 463 0.21 -29.80 33.67
N GLY A 464 -1.08 -29.56 33.93
CA GLY A 464 -1.53 -28.57 34.90
C GLY A 464 -3.05 -28.49 35.05
N ARG A 465 -3.66 -29.54 35.60
CA ARG A 465 -5.08 -29.55 35.99
C ARG A 465 -5.43 -28.38 36.93
N SER A 466 -6.48 -27.63 36.58
CA SER A 466 -7.40 -27.10 37.60
C SER A 466 -8.85 -26.99 37.09
N SER A 467 -9.75 -27.47 37.94
CA SER A 467 -11.22 -27.52 37.92
C SER A 467 -11.99 -26.51 37.05
N ARG A 468 -12.83 -27.03 36.13
CA ARG A 468 -13.87 -26.27 35.41
C ARG A 468 -15.23 -26.33 36.13
N PRO A 469 -15.98 -25.21 36.26
CA PRO A 469 -17.37 -25.23 36.68
C PRO A 469 -18.28 -25.61 35.49
N THR A 470 -18.88 -26.80 35.57
CA THR A 470 -19.69 -27.45 34.52
C THR A 470 -21.02 -26.76 34.18
N GLY A 471 -21.50 -25.81 35.00
CA GLY A 471 -22.78 -25.13 34.78
C GLY A 471 -22.76 -24.02 33.71
N LEU A 472 -21.64 -23.31 33.54
CA LEU A 472 -21.53 -22.17 32.62
C LEU A 472 -21.49 -22.61 31.15
N VAL A 473 -20.83 -23.73 30.91
CA VAL A 473 -20.70 -24.37 29.59
C VAL A 473 -22.07 -24.77 29.04
N ALA A 474 -22.95 -25.33 29.88
CA ALA A 474 -24.28 -25.76 29.46
C ALA A 474 -25.17 -24.56 29.10
N ALA A 475 -25.08 -23.45 29.85
CA ALA A 475 -25.86 -22.25 29.59
C ALA A 475 -25.43 -21.52 28.30
N VAL A 476 -24.12 -21.46 28.02
CA VAL A 476 -23.58 -20.82 26.81
C VAL A 476 -23.90 -21.63 25.55
N LEU A 477 -23.81 -22.95 25.62
CA LEU A 477 -24.16 -23.83 24.49
C LEU A 477 -25.67 -23.84 24.19
N LEU A 478 -26.53 -23.80 25.22
CA LEU A 478 -27.98 -23.70 25.00
C LEU A 478 -28.36 -22.37 24.34
N THR A 479 -27.73 -21.27 24.76
CA THR A 479 -28.02 -19.94 24.22
C THR A 479 -27.56 -19.81 22.77
N GLY A 480 -26.37 -20.34 22.44
CA GLY A 480 -25.86 -20.38 21.06
C GLY A 480 -26.71 -21.23 20.12
N ALA A 481 -27.20 -22.39 20.58
CA ALA A 481 -28.06 -23.27 19.78
C ALA A 481 -29.45 -22.66 19.53
N VAL A 482 -30.05 -21.99 20.52
CA VAL A 482 -31.34 -21.32 20.37
C VAL A 482 -31.25 -20.14 19.40
N VAL A 483 -30.15 -19.37 19.44
CA VAL A 483 -29.94 -18.23 18.54
C VAL A 483 -29.66 -18.69 17.11
N LEU A 484 -28.84 -19.72 16.91
CA LEU A 484 -28.60 -20.28 15.58
C LEU A 484 -29.88 -20.83 14.95
N GLY A 485 -30.74 -21.49 15.75
CA GLY A 485 -32.06 -21.94 15.31
C GLY A 485 -33.00 -20.79 14.92
N ALA A 486 -32.97 -19.68 15.66
CA ALA A 486 -33.78 -18.50 15.36
C ALA A 486 -33.31 -17.75 14.09
N VAL A 487 -31.99 -17.66 13.87
CA VAL A 487 -31.39 -17.05 12.67
C VAL A 487 -31.72 -17.86 11.42
N LEU A 488 -31.61 -19.19 11.49
CA LEU A 488 -31.94 -20.07 10.36
C LEU A 488 -33.46 -20.11 10.06
N TYR A 489 -34.30 -19.81 11.04
CA TYR A 489 -35.75 -19.69 10.85
C TYR A 489 -36.19 -18.33 10.29
N ALA A 490 -35.41 -17.27 10.54
CA ALA A 490 -35.71 -15.90 10.12
C ALA A 490 -35.18 -15.54 8.72
N LEU A 491 -34.43 -16.43 8.06
CA LEU A 491 -34.00 -16.23 6.67
C LEU A 491 -35.22 -16.31 5.73
N PRO A 492 -35.43 -15.33 4.84
CA PRO A 492 -36.57 -15.33 3.92
C PRO A 492 -36.49 -16.52 2.98
N ARG A 493 -37.54 -17.35 2.97
CA ARG A 493 -37.75 -18.37 1.92
C ARG A 493 -38.60 -17.74 0.84
N SER A 494 -38.02 -17.40 -0.31
CA SER A 494 -38.79 -16.93 -1.46
C SER A 494 -39.65 -18.07 -2.00
N ALA A 495 -40.92 -17.75 -2.28
CA ALA A 495 -41.96 -18.72 -2.60
C ALA A 495 -42.14 -18.96 -4.11
N ASP A 496 -41.41 -18.28 -4.99
CA ASP A 496 -41.42 -18.54 -6.44
C ASP A 496 -40.06 -18.22 -7.08
N PRO A 497 -39.59 -19.00 -8.07
CA PRO A 497 -38.34 -18.73 -8.78
C PRO A 497 -38.51 -17.61 -9.84
N PRO A 498 -37.56 -16.66 -9.96
CA PRO A 498 -37.64 -15.55 -10.93
C PRO A 498 -37.44 -16.02 -12.38
N ALA A 499 -38.13 -15.36 -13.31
CA ALA A 499 -38.33 -15.82 -14.69
C ALA A 499 -37.23 -15.39 -15.69
N SER A 500 -36.26 -14.55 -15.30
CA SER A 500 -35.16 -14.12 -16.18
C SER A 500 -33.82 -13.90 -15.46
N GLU A 501 -32.72 -13.87 -16.23
CA GLU A 501 -31.35 -13.76 -15.71
C GLU A 501 -31.00 -12.36 -15.18
N ASN A 502 -31.59 -11.32 -15.76
CA ASN A 502 -31.45 -9.94 -15.25
C ASN A 502 -32.24 -9.72 -13.96
N GLU A 503 -33.42 -10.34 -13.80
CA GLU A 503 -34.14 -10.30 -12.51
C GLU A 503 -33.35 -11.02 -11.42
N ARG A 504 -32.67 -12.14 -11.73
CA ARG A 504 -31.77 -12.81 -10.77
C ARG A 504 -30.60 -11.91 -10.34
N ALA A 505 -30.01 -11.15 -11.26
CA ALA A 505 -28.91 -10.24 -10.95
C ALA A 505 -29.36 -9.06 -10.06
N ILE A 506 -30.47 -8.41 -10.42
CA ILE A 506 -31.03 -7.28 -9.68
C ILE A 506 -31.52 -7.72 -8.29
N GLU A 507 -32.19 -8.87 -8.19
CA GLU A 507 -32.65 -9.42 -6.91
C GLU A 507 -31.45 -9.82 -6.04
N SER A 508 -30.36 -10.34 -6.63
CA SER A 508 -29.12 -10.66 -5.90
C SER A 508 -28.40 -9.41 -5.38
N GLU A 509 -28.43 -8.31 -6.14
CA GLU A 509 -27.74 -7.06 -5.79
C GLU A 509 -28.54 -6.26 -4.75
N VAL A 510 -29.86 -6.21 -4.87
CA VAL A 510 -30.76 -5.67 -3.83
C VAL A 510 -30.65 -6.49 -2.55
N THR A 511 -30.61 -7.83 -2.63
CA THR A 511 -30.41 -8.70 -1.47
C THR A 511 -29.02 -8.48 -0.85
N ARG A 512 -27.99 -8.16 -1.63
CA ARG A 512 -26.63 -7.89 -1.15
C ARG A 512 -26.53 -6.52 -0.46
N VAL A 513 -27.16 -5.49 -1.02
CA VAL A 513 -27.22 -4.14 -0.42
C VAL A 513 -28.05 -4.17 0.87
N GLU A 514 -29.16 -4.91 0.89
CA GLU A 514 -29.95 -5.13 2.10
C GLU A 514 -29.19 -5.97 3.14
N ALA A 515 -28.43 -6.98 2.73
CA ALA A 515 -27.58 -7.76 3.62
C ALA A 515 -26.43 -6.94 4.22
N VAL A 516 -25.83 -6.01 3.44
CA VAL A 516 -24.81 -5.08 3.92
C VAL A 516 -25.41 -4.07 4.88
N ARG A 517 -26.57 -3.47 4.57
CA ARG A 517 -27.31 -2.60 5.50
C ARG A 517 -27.75 -3.35 6.77
N TYR A 518 -28.13 -4.62 6.64
CA TYR A 518 -28.48 -5.49 7.76
C TYR A 518 -27.27 -5.76 8.66
N LEU A 519 -26.11 -6.08 8.07
CA LEU A 519 -24.84 -6.32 8.78
C LEU A 519 -24.30 -5.05 9.45
N GLN A 520 -24.44 -3.89 8.80
CA GLN A 520 -24.03 -2.59 9.33
C GLN A 520 -25.01 -2.04 10.39
N GLY A 521 -26.27 -2.49 10.38
CA GLY A 521 -27.27 -2.11 11.37
C GLY A 521 -27.06 -2.74 12.74
N ALA A 522 -27.81 -2.26 13.74
CA ALA A 522 -27.75 -2.74 15.12
C ALA A 522 -28.07 -4.25 15.27
N LEU A 523 -28.90 -4.79 14.38
CA LEU A 523 -29.28 -6.19 14.36
C LEU A 523 -28.13 -7.09 13.85
N GLY A 524 -27.42 -6.67 12.79
CA GLY A 524 -26.22 -7.36 12.30
C GLY A 524 -25.11 -7.41 13.34
N HIS A 525 -24.90 -6.31 14.07
CA HIS A 525 -23.96 -6.25 15.19
C HIS A 525 -24.37 -7.16 16.36
N ALA A 526 -25.67 -7.29 16.66
CA ALA A 526 -26.17 -8.21 17.69
C ALA A 526 -25.94 -9.69 17.30
N VAL A 527 -26.12 -10.04 16.02
CA VAL A 527 -25.82 -11.37 15.49
C VAL A 527 -24.32 -11.65 15.53
N GLY A 528 -23.50 -10.72 15.05
CA GLY A 528 -22.03 -10.83 15.07
C GLY A 528 -21.47 -10.99 16.48
N SER A 529 -21.90 -10.16 17.43
CA SER A 529 -21.50 -10.28 18.84
C SER A 529 -21.84 -11.65 19.43
N THR A 530 -23.02 -12.20 19.09
CA THR A 530 -23.46 -13.50 19.60
C THR A 530 -22.62 -14.65 19.04
N LEU A 531 -22.14 -14.57 17.79
CA LEU A 531 -21.21 -15.53 17.21
C LEU A 531 -19.85 -15.50 17.93
N PHE A 532 -19.32 -14.31 18.24
CA PHE A 532 -18.09 -14.17 19.00
C PHE A 532 -18.21 -14.70 20.44
N LEU A 533 -19.36 -14.52 21.11
CA LEU A 533 -19.63 -15.14 22.41
C LEU A 533 -19.69 -16.68 22.34
N GLY A 534 -20.30 -17.23 21.28
CA GLY A 534 -20.33 -18.67 21.04
C GLY A 534 -18.93 -19.25 20.79
N GLY A 535 -18.14 -18.58 19.96
CA GLY A 535 -16.74 -18.92 19.70
C GLY A 535 -15.88 -18.82 20.95
N ALA A 536 -16.06 -17.77 21.77
CA ALA A 536 -15.38 -17.61 23.04
C ALA A 536 -15.65 -18.81 23.98
N GLY A 537 -16.90 -19.26 24.06
CA GLY A 537 -17.26 -20.44 24.85
C GLY A 537 -16.57 -21.73 24.37
N LEU A 538 -16.48 -21.92 23.05
CA LEU A 538 -15.79 -23.08 22.45
C LEU A 538 -14.28 -23.04 22.70
N VAL A 539 -13.65 -21.89 22.50
CA VAL A 539 -12.21 -21.68 22.75
C VAL A 539 -11.87 -21.86 24.23
N TRP A 540 -12.76 -21.45 25.12
CA TRP A 540 -12.62 -21.68 26.56
C TRP A 540 -12.72 -23.18 26.91
N LEU A 541 -13.61 -23.92 26.24
CA LEU A 541 -13.73 -25.38 26.34
C LEU A 541 -12.49 -26.12 25.83
N LEU A 542 -11.76 -25.53 24.88
CA LEU A 542 -10.50 -26.06 24.38
C LEU A 542 -9.29 -25.70 25.26
N GLY A 543 -9.49 -24.91 26.33
CA GLY A 543 -8.45 -24.57 27.31
C GLY A 543 -7.65 -23.30 26.97
N HIS A 544 -8.08 -22.54 25.97
CA HIS A 544 -7.41 -21.32 25.54
C HIS A 544 -8.03 -20.08 26.19
N ASP A 545 -7.80 -19.91 27.50
CA ASP A 545 -8.44 -18.87 28.32
C ASP A 545 -8.19 -17.44 27.78
N ARG A 546 -6.97 -17.13 27.34
CA ARG A 546 -6.62 -15.79 26.82
C ARG A 546 -7.41 -15.44 25.57
N VAL A 547 -7.51 -16.39 24.64
CA VAL A 547 -8.23 -16.21 23.39
C VAL A 547 -9.73 -16.10 23.65
N ALA A 548 -10.26 -16.88 24.59
CA ALA A 548 -11.67 -16.76 25.02
C ALA A 548 -11.98 -15.36 25.60
N TYR A 549 -11.09 -14.81 26.45
CA TYR A 549 -11.28 -13.45 26.98
C TYR A 549 -11.22 -12.37 25.91
N VAL A 550 -10.33 -12.50 24.92
CA VAL A 550 -10.27 -11.60 23.76
C VAL A 550 -11.56 -11.68 22.96
N SER A 551 -12.07 -12.89 22.68
CA SER A 551 -13.33 -13.07 21.97
C SER A 551 -14.55 -12.48 22.70
N VAL A 552 -14.59 -12.56 24.04
CA VAL A 552 -15.62 -11.88 24.84
C VAL A 552 -15.49 -10.36 24.77
N ALA A 553 -14.27 -9.82 24.80
CA ALA A 553 -14.03 -8.38 24.68
C ALA A 553 -14.45 -7.86 23.29
N VAL A 554 -14.13 -8.60 22.22
CA VAL A 554 -14.57 -8.28 20.86
C VAL A 554 -16.09 -8.31 20.75
N ALA A 555 -16.74 -9.35 21.29
CA ALA A 555 -18.21 -9.43 21.31
C ALA A 555 -18.85 -8.22 22.02
N PHE A 556 -18.26 -7.77 23.13
CA PHE A 556 -18.71 -6.60 23.85
C PHE A 556 -18.60 -5.32 23.00
N LEU A 557 -17.45 -5.09 22.35
CA LEU A 557 -17.24 -3.92 21.50
C LEU A 557 -18.21 -3.89 20.30
N VAL A 558 -18.43 -5.04 19.66
CA VAL A 558 -19.36 -5.18 18.54
C VAL A 558 -20.80 -4.88 18.99
N SER A 559 -21.24 -5.39 20.15
CA SER A 559 -22.57 -5.09 20.69
C SER A 559 -22.73 -3.62 21.10
N MET A 560 -21.69 -3.01 21.68
CA MET A 560 -21.69 -1.59 22.05
C MET A 560 -21.84 -0.70 20.82
N ASN A 561 -21.17 -1.04 19.72
CA ASN A 561 -21.30 -0.33 18.45
C ASN A 561 -22.70 -0.50 17.84
N GLY A 562 -23.28 -1.71 17.87
CA GLY A 562 -24.65 -1.91 17.42
C GLY A 562 -25.67 -1.11 18.22
N LEU A 563 -25.52 -1.08 19.55
CA LEU A 563 -26.42 -0.34 20.44
C LEU A 563 -26.31 1.18 20.25
N SER A 564 -25.10 1.70 19.98
CA SER A 564 -24.92 3.14 19.73
C SER A 564 -25.60 3.58 18.44
N ILE A 565 -25.49 2.78 17.37
CA ILE A 565 -26.18 3.04 16.09
C ILE A 565 -27.71 3.05 16.28
N TRP A 566 -28.26 2.07 17.00
CA TRP A 566 -29.70 2.03 17.29
C TRP A 566 -30.19 3.22 18.14
N ALA A 567 -29.43 3.55 19.19
CA ALA A 567 -29.78 4.66 20.08
C ALA A 567 -29.69 6.00 19.35
N TRP A 568 -28.71 6.16 18.48
CA TRP A 568 -28.54 7.32 17.62
C TRP A 568 -29.76 7.55 16.72
N ASP A 569 -30.18 6.52 15.98
CA ASP A 569 -31.35 6.56 15.09
C ASP A 569 -32.66 6.90 15.83
N ARG A 570 -32.87 6.30 17.02
CA ARG A 570 -34.04 6.60 17.85
C ARG A 570 -34.03 8.01 18.43
N LEU A 571 -32.86 8.52 18.83
CA LEU A 571 -32.73 9.88 19.35
C LEU A 571 -32.93 10.93 18.25
N GLN A 572 -32.36 10.72 17.07
CA GLN A 572 -32.61 11.58 15.91
C GLN A 572 -34.11 11.60 15.58
N SER A 573 -34.76 10.44 15.47
CA SER A 573 -36.21 10.32 15.25
C SER A 573 -37.03 11.05 16.34
N TYR A 574 -36.64 10.91 17.60
CA TYR A 574 -37.32 11.52 18.75
C TYR A 574 -37.24 13.06 18.75
N PHE A 575 -36.08 13.62 18.37
CA PHE A 575 -35.86 15.06 18.32
C PHE A 575 -36.39 15.68 17.02
N ALA A 576 -36.32 14.98 15.89
CA ALA A 576 -36.92 15.40 14.62
C ALA A 576 -38.43 15.59 14.79
N ALA A 577 -39.13 14.63 15.40
CA ALA A 577 -40.57 14.71 15.66
C ALA A 577 -41.01 15.87 16.61
N ARG A 578 -40.07 16.53 17.29
CA ARG A 578 -40.34 17.63 18.24
C ARG A 578 -39.72 18.96 17.83
N THR A 579 -39.08 19.02 16.67
CA THR A 579 -38.53 20.27 16.14
C THR A 579 -39.62 20.95 15.30
N PRO A 580 -40.10 22.15 15.69
CA PRO A 580 -41.17 22.81 14.95
C PRO A 580 -40.69 23.17 13.54
N GLN A 581 -41.44 22.76 12.50
CA GLN A 581 -41.20 23.24 11.15
C GLN A 581 -41.63 24.71 11.07
N ARG A 582 -40.74 25.58 10.57
CA ARG A 582 -41.04 27.00 10.37
C ARG A 582 -41.74 27.14 9.01
N GLU A 583 -43.04 27.44 9.00
CA GLU A 583 -43.71 27.93 7.80
C GLU A 583 -43.17 29.33 7.50
N ASP A 584 -42.53 29.48 6.35
CA ASP A 584 -41.90 30.74 5.92
C ASP A 584 -42.93 31.55 5.12
N THR A 585 -43.49 32.60 5.73
CA THR A 585 -44.52 33.45 5.10
C THR A 585 -44.18 34.94 5.10
N ASP A 586 -42.91 35.36 5.19
CA ASP A 586 -42.59 36.80 5.18
C ASP A 586 -41.35 37.15 4.33
N ASP A 587 -41.57 37.97 3.30
CA ASP A 587 -40.66 38.25 2.18
C ASP A 587 -39.72 39.45 2.48
N ARG A 588 -39.13 39.48 3.68
CA ARG A 588 -38.15 40.51 4.07
C ARG A 588 -36.91 39.90 4.71
N ARG A 589 -35.87 39.74 3.89
CA ARG A 589 -34.52 39.35 4.31
C ARG A 589 -33.86 40.46 5.14
N THR A 590 -33.79 40.28 6.45
CA THR A 590 -32.81 40.93 7.31
C THR A 590 -31.66 39.97 7.58
N LEU A 591 -30.42 40.41 7.32
CA LEU A 591 -29.20 39.64 7.59
C LEU A 591 -28.98 39.54 9.12
N THR A 592 -29.30 38.38 9.67
CA THR A 592 -28.76 37.89 10.94
C THR A 592 -28.12 36.54 10.71
N ALA A 593 -27.07 36.22 11.48
CA ALA A 593 -26.31 34.98 11.35
C ALA A 593 -27.21 33.76 11.19
N ASN A 594 -26.92 32.91 10.19
CA ASN A 594 -27.74 31.76 9.83
C ASN A 594 -27.93 30.88 11.08
N PRO A 595 -29.15 30.79 11.64
CA PRO A 595 -29.37 29.95 12.79
C PRO A 595 -29.28 28.49 12.33
N LEU A 596 -28.48 27.67 13.03
CA LEU A 596 -28.29 26.23 12.76
C LEU A 596 -29.57 25.58 12.23
N GLU A 597 -29.45 24.87 11.10
CA GLU A 597 -30.55 24.15 10.45
C GLU A 597 -31.23 23.17 11.44
N ALA A 598 -32.50 22.88 11.19
CA ALA A 598 -33.31 22.05 12.07
C ALA A 598 -32.68 20.67 12.30
N ASP A 599 -32.08 20.09 11.26
CA ASP A 599 -31.42 18.78 11.30
C ASP A 599 -30.13 18.84 12.12
N SER A 600 -29.32 19.88 11.96
CA SER A 600 -28.12 20.07 12.79
C SER A 600 -28.47 20.20 14.28
N ARG A 601 -29.62 20.79 14.64
CA ARG A 601 -30.07 20.85 16.06
C ARG A 601 -30.55 19.51 16.59
N VAL A 602 -31.13 18.66 15.72
CA VAL A 602 -31.55 17.30 16.07
C VAL A 602 -30.33 16.44 16.37
N GLU A 603 -29.31 16.52 15.52
CA GLU A 603 -28.04 15.80 15.70
C GLU A 603 -27.29 16.25 16.95
N LEU A 604 -27.21 17.56 17.20
CA LEU A 604 -26.50 18.09 18.36
C LEU A 604 -27.17 17.68 19.68
N LYS A 605 -28.51 17.60 19.70
CA LYS A 605 -29.27 17.08 20.86
C LYS A 605 -29.10 15.57 21.03
N ALA A 606 -29.10 14.79 19.95
CA ALA A 606 -28.86 13.35 20.00
C ALA A 606 -27.43 13.04 20.49
N GLY A 607 -26.42 13.75 19.97
CA GLY A 607 -25.03 13.64 20.39
C GLY A 607 -24.79 14.03 21.85
N ALA A 608 -25.43 15.09 22.33
CA ALA A 608 -25.33 15.49 23.74
C ALA A 608 -25.89 14.42 24.70
N VAL A 609 -27.03 13.79 24.35
CA VAL A 609 -27.61 12.71 25.15
C VAL A 609 -26.72 11.47 25.12
N MET A 610 -26.23 11.06 23.94
CA MET A 610 -25.33 9.91 23.80
C MET A 610 -24.05 10.08 24.62
N THR A 611 -23.47 11.29 24.60
CA THR A 611 -22.28 11.62 25.39
C THR A 611 -22.54 11.50 26.88
N ALA A 612 -23.68 12.03 27.37
CA ALA A 612 -24.06 11.92 28.77
C ALA A 612 -24.29 10.47 29.22
N VAL A 613 -24.93 9.64 28.38
CA VAL A 613 -25.11 8.21 28.64
C VAL A 613 -23.77 7.48 28.69
N PHE A 614 -22.85 7.77 27.77
CA PHE A 614 -21.52 7.17 27.74
C PHE A 614 -20.73 7.50 29.00
N VAL A 615 -20.72 8.77 29.42
CA VAL A 615 -20.07 9.19 30.67
C VAL A 615 -20.70 8.50 31.89
N ALA A 616 -22.03 8.37 31.93
CA ALA A 616 -22.70 7.64 33.01
C ALA A 616 -22.32 6.15 33.06
N LEU A 617 -22.22 5.49 31.90
CA LEU A 617 -21.78 4.09 31.80
C LEU A 617 -20.33 3.91 32.26
N LEU A 618 -19.42 4.84 31.95
CA LEU A 618 -18.05 4.81 32.46
C LEU A 618 -17.99 4.96 33.99
N VAL A 619 -18.81 5.85 34.55
CA VAL A 619 -18.89 6.05 36.01
C VAL A 619 -19.45 4.81 36.69
N VAL A 620 -20.55 4.24 36.18
CA VAL A 620 -21.16 3.00 36.70
C VAL A 620 -20.23 1.81 36.54
N GLY A 621 -19.53 1.70 35.41
CA GLY A 621 -18.57 0.63 35.15
C GLY A 621 -17.37 0.68 36.08
N ARG A 622 -16.83 1.88 36.33
CA ARG A 622 -15.77 2.09 37.33
C ARG A 622 -16.25 1.72 38.74
N LEU A 623 -17.44 2.14 39.12
CA LEU A 623 -18.01 1.82 40.44
C LEU A 623 -18.28 0.32 40.60
N GLY A 624 -18.79 -0.34 39.55
CA GLY A 624 -19.01 -1.78 39.51
C GLY A 624 -17.72 -2.59 39.62
N LEU A 625 -16.66 -2.19 38.92
CA LEU A 625 -15.32 -2.79 39.05
C LEU A 625 -14.77 -2.65 40.48
N GLN A 626 -14.98 -1.50 41.11
CA GLN A 626 -14.52 -1.23 42.48
C GLN A 626 -15.31 -2.02 43.54
N LEU A 627 -16.63 -2.19 43.36
CA LEU A 627 -17.50 -2.82 44.36
C LEU A 627 -17.59 -4.34 44.23
N LEU A 628 -17.57 -4.87 43.00
CA LEU A 628 -17.83 -6.29 42.72
C LEU A 628 -16.55 -7.05 42.36
N GLY A 629 -15.45 -6.34 42.08
CA GLY A 629 -14.23 -6.91 41.56
C GLY A 629 -14.35 -7.34 40.09
N PRO A 630 -13.21 -7.51 39.40
CA PRO A 630 -13.17 -7.64 37.94
C PRO A 630 -13.89 -8.90 37.42
N ARG A 631 -13.83 -10.02 38.15
CA ARG A 631 -14.45 -11.28 37.72
C ARG A 631 -15.97 -11.23 37.77
N LEU A 632 -16.55 -10.81 38.91
CA LEU A 632 -18.00 -10.77 39.07
C LEU A 632 -18.64 -9.68 38.19
N PHE A 633 -17.96 -8.54 38.07
CA PHE A 633 -18.38 -7.48 37.16
C PHE A 633 -18.41 -7.95 35.70
N ALA A 634 -17.37 -8.67 35.24
CA ALA A 634 -17.36 -9.25 33.90
C ALA A 634 -18.51 -10.24 33.67
N PHE A 635 -18.83 -11.11 34.64
CA PHE A 635 -19.96 -12.04 34.52
C PHE A 635 -21.31 -11.32 34.41
N LEU A 636 -21.51 -10.23 35.15
CA LEU A 636 -22.72 -9.42 35.06
C LEU A 636 -22.83 -8.71 33.71
N CYS A 637 -21.73 -8.12 33.21
CA CYS A 637 -21.69 -7.49 31.90
C CYS A 637 -22.04 -8.47 30.78
N VAL A 638 -21.45 -9.67 30.79
CA VAL A 638 -21.74 -10.72 29.81
C VAL A 638 -23.20 -11.19 29.90
N GLY A 639 -23.73 -11.38 31.12
CA GLY A 639 -25.13 -11.76 31.32
C GLY A 639 -26.12 -10.71 30.80
N CYS A 640 -25.87 -9.43 31.09
CA CYS A 640 -26.67 -8.32 30.58
C CYS A 640 -26.61 -8.21 29.05
N LEU A 641 -25.42 -8.37 28.46
CA LEU A 641 -25.21 -8.33 27.01
C LEU A 641 -25.97 -9.46 26.31
N ALA A 642 -25.85 -10.69 26.83
CA ALA A 642 -26.54 -11.85 26.28
C ALA A 642 -28.07 -11.70 26.36
N ALA A 643 -28.60 -11.23 27.49
CA ALA A 643 -30.02 -10.96 27.65
C ALA A 643 -30.52 -9.86 26.68
N GLY A 644 -29.71 -8.81 26.48
CA GLY A 644 -29.99 -7.74 25.53
C GLY A 644 -30.05 -8.23 24.08
N ASN A 645 -29.04 -9.01 23.66
CA ASN A 645 -28.99 -9.57 22.31
C ASN A 645 -30.16 -10.51 22.03
N VAL A 646 -30.54 -11.37 22.99
CA VAL A 646 -31.72 -12.25 22.86
C VAL A 646 -33.00 -11.45 22.72
N ALA A 647 -33.18 -10.38 23.52
CA ALA A 647 -34.35 -9.52 23.41
C ALA A 647 -34.44 -8.78 22.07
N ALA A 648 -33.30 -8.34 21.52
CA ALA A 648 -33.23 -7.68 20.22
C ALA A 648 -33.60 -8.64 19.08
N VAL A 649 -33.06 -9.86 19.08
CA VAL A 649 -33.37 -10.90 18.09
C VAL A 649 -34.84 -11.33 18.19
N ALA A 650 -35.37 -11.51 19.40
CA ALA A 650 -36.78 -11.85 19.61
C ALA A 650 -37.74 -10.78 19.10
N ARG A 651 -37.42 -9.48 19.29
CA ARG A 651 -38.20 -8.37 18.73
C ARG A 651 -38.17 -8.38 17.21
N ALA A 652 -37.00 -8.56 16.60
CA ALA A 652 -36.85 -8.63 15.16
C ALA A 652 -37.65 -9.79 14.54
N ALA A 653 -37.65 -10.95 15.20
CA ALA A 653 -38.41 -12.13 14.76
C ALA A 653 -39.94 -11.98 14.92
N SER A 654 -40.42 -11.10 15.82
CA SER A 654 -41.85 -10.89 16.08
C SER A 654 -42.55 -9.91 15.12
N GLY A 655 -41.82 -9.32 14.16
CA GLY A 655 -42.41 -8.54 13.07
C GLY A 655 -43.11 -7.23 13.46
N SER A 656 -42.84 -6.66 14.64
CA SER A 656 -43.37 -5.32 14.97
C SER A 656 -42.51 -4.23 14.35
N SER A 657 -42.80 -3.89 13.10
CA SER A 657 -42.31 -2.68 12.44
C SER A 657 -42.94 -1.44 13.09
N HIS A 658 -42.21 -0.77 13.97
CA HIS A 658 -42.40 0.64 14.35
C HIS A 658 -41.09 1.25 14.85
#